data_AF-I0WPI1-F1
#
_entry.id   AF-I0WPI1-F1
#
_cell.length_a   1.000
_cell.length_b   1.000
_cell.length_c   1.000
_cell.angle_alpha   90.00
_cell.angle_beta   90.00
_cell.angle_gamma   90.00
#
_symmetry.space_group_name_H-M   'P 1'
#
loop_
_entity.id
_entity.type
_entity.pdbx_description
1 polymer ?
#
loop_
_entity_poly.entity_id
_entity_poly.type
_entity_poly.pdbx_seq_one_letter_code
_entity_poly.pdbx_strand_id
1 'polypeptide(L)'
;MSFVKSLNPLAQFDIGGTDLGIPFRMPNGQIGFVLGDTFAGTQPQVGGPNWRSPMLLRSNTHDVTTPITFASAARNAKQLWDYVHDNSEYSTILPCDAISIGARIYLWVMVTQGLGNEKWCEIRYSDDLGESWTDTGVKWSTSVYGGKRTMVTWEKGGDGFVYVISTGGLARNKNAILHRVPEAQIADPSAWVPWGWNGTWGWGNPPGDDPTRGILPDRTKLGEICLRRIQGNLVFSGFDAGTYNAFVKVAAKPTHNWHTAKTYRPVKGSFFGPGGPDVVDRLYGCYIHPDSRFDRPGGFAMIVSQWASDGNPYRAMQYRISGITPVTPVTTTLSGEMTPAVTTLTDHPTAEGTPAMAFPFVPVAGGNNIISSGFRTPGRPDHNGIDFAAPQGEPIYAVEDGVVVRSGPASGFGNWIVLDHQATLHVDTVYGHMRAADLLVSQGMFVRAGQQIARVGNEGDSTGPHLHFEVWNSPGRFGGAAIDPQPLLVGSANPPTGTIDPAAGTFYGVDISNHQGNFDIAATKREGFSFMAAKCTEGDFFKDSFWPRNRDLMQQHFPGMFCGYHFARNGDPITAQVANLKAHLGDPNIPVMLDYEDPNTPGSGANMRQLVDAINAAGMRVCAIYLPRWYWQGHMGSPPLNDLPPLWNSHYVTASGFASVIYPGKGFAGWKDYTPGAPVEILQFSDKARVAGKLVDVNAYEGTPDELRTLFGGAPGKLSVDDCVLDFWLQLLGPTGAGWPQLNNRSVVDALAEIGMHHGVPGMTPPPAGAAAASLPATTADRARDVFDQIRGPDGTGWNQLGNRSLVDAIAAIGHQLGVPGY
;
A
#
# COMPACT_ATOMS: atom_id res chain seq x y z
N MET A 1 -18.13 4.53 -14.84
CA MET A 1 -18.24 3.32 -15.67
C MET A 1 -19.26 3.60 -16.76
N SER A 2 -19.09 3.04 -17.96
CA SER A 2 -20.07 3.17 -19.04
C SER A 2 -20.19 1.87 -19.84
N PHE A 3 -21.43 1.43 -20.10
CA PHE A 3 -21.70 0.36 -21.05
C PHE A 3 -21.19 0.74 -22.45
N VAL A 4 -20.59 -0.21 -23.16
CA VAL A 4 -20.14 -0.02 -24.54
C VAL A 4 -21.02 -0.81 -25.49
N LYS A 5 -21.05 -2.13 -25.32
CA LYS A 5 -21.74 -3.07 -26.23
C LYS A 5 -21.87 -4.45 -25.59
N SER A 6 -22.94 -5.18 -25.93
CA SER A 6 -23.03 -6.63 -25.68
C SER A 6 -22.18 -7.41 -26.69
N LEU A 7 -21.36 -8.34 -26.20
CA LEU A 7 -20.57 -9.23 -27.03
C LEU A 7 -21.41 -10.30 -27.72
N ASN A 8 -22.65 -10.51 -27.28
CA ASN A 8 -23.66 -11.36 -27.93
C ASN A 8 -25.02 -10.65 -27.98
N PRO A 9 -25.92 -11.02 -28.93
CA PRO A 9 -25.78 -12.09 -29.93
C PRO A 9 -24.74 -11.79 -31.03
N LEU A 10 -24.17 -12.84 -31.63
CA LEU A 10 -23.29 -12.80 -32.80
C LEU A 10 -23.77 -13.81 -33.85
N ALA A 11 -24.64 -13.34 -34.75
CA ALA A 11 -25.22 -14.19 -35.79
C ALA A 11 -24.17 -14.86 -36.69
N GLN A 12 -23.04 -14.18 -36.96
CA GLN A 12 -21.95 -14.72 -37.80
C GLN A 12 -21.31 -16.00 -37.26
N PHE A 13 -21.47 -16.30 -35.96
CA PHE A 13 -20.97 -17.50 -35.30
C PHE A 13 -22.10 -18.35 -34.70
N ASP A 14 -23.34 -18.05 -35.06
CA ASP A 14 -24.55 -18.67 -34.51
C ASP A 14 -24.63 -18.57 -32.98
N ILE A 15 -24.27 -17.42 -32.41
CA ILE A 15 -24.30 -17.20 -30.95
C ILE A 15 -25.51 -16.34 -30.61
N GLY A 16 -26.50 -16.94 -29.95
CA GLY A 16 -27.64 -16.26 -29.35
C GLY A 16 -27.33 -15.74 -27.94
N GLY A 17 -26.75 -16.62 -27.12
CA GLY A 17 -26.39 -16.38 -25.73
C GLY A 17 -25.08 -17.06 -25.39
N THR A 18 -24.26 -16.40 -24.56
CA THR A 18 -23.01 -16.98 -24.04
C THR A 18 -22.76 -16.51 -22.62
N ASP A 19 -22.15 -17.36 -21.80
CA ASP A 19 -21.50 -16.95 -20.56
C ASP A 19 -20.01 -16.59 -20.78
N LEU A 20 -19.42 -16.02 -19.74
CA LEU A 20 -17.99 -15.68 -19.65
C LEU A 20 -17.56 -14.63 -20.69
N GLY A 21 -16.57 -14.92 -21.53
CA GLY A 21 -15.91 -13.94 -22.40
C GLY A 21 -14.51 -13.57 -21.94
N ILE A 22 -13.70 -14.56 -21.54
CA ILE A 22 -12.38 -14.36 -20.93
C ILE A 22 -11.37 -13.92 -21.99
N PRO A 23 -10.85 -12.67 -21.96
CA PRO A 23 -9.93 -12.17 -22.98
C PRO A 23 -8.46 -12.47 -22.61
N PHE A 24 -7.67 -12.97 -23.55
CA PHE A 24 -6.23 -13.21 -23.37
C PHE A 24 -5.44 -12.87 -24.65
N ARG A 25 -4.14 -12.57 -24.51
CA ARG A 25 -3.26 -12.33 -25.67
C ARG A 25 -2.88 -13.66 -26.31
N MET A 26 -3.19 -13.81 -27.60
CA MET A 26 -2.79 -14.97 -28.40
C MET A 26 -1.34 -14.83 -28.91
N PRO A 27 -0.67 -15.93 -29.27
CA PRO A 27 0.71 -15.91 -29.77
C PRO A 27 0.91 -15.07 -31.03
N ASN A 28 -0.12 -14.96 -31.87
CA ASN A 28 -0.10 -14.16 -33.11
C ASN A 28 -0.44 -12.68 -32.90
N GLY A 29 -0.55 -12.23 -31.64
CA GLY A 29 -0.88 -10.86 -31.29
C GLY A 29 -2.37 -10.55 -31.24
N GLN A 30 -3.27 -11.42 -31.73
CA GLN A 30 -4.73 -11.22 -31.58
C GLN A 30 -5.19 -11.36 -30.12
N ILE A 31 -6.40 -10.91 -29.82
CA ILE A 31 -7.06 -11.15 -28.54
C ILE A 31 -8.03 -12.31 -28.67
N GLY A 32 -7.76 -13.39 -27.94
CA GLY A 32 -8.65 -14.54 -27.85
C GLY A 32 -9.70 -14.30 -26.77
N PHE A 33 -10.95 -14.66 -27.04
CA PHE A 33 -12.04 -14.64 -26.06
C PHE A 33 -12.56 -16.05 -25.88
N VAL A 34 -12.28 -16.64 -24.71
CA VAL A 34 -12.79 -17.97 -24.36
C VAL A 34 -14.18 -17.83 -23.75
N LEU A 35 -15.15 -18.49 -24.37
CA LEU A 35 -16.55 -18.52 -23.97
C LEU A 35 -16.85 -19.87 -23.32
N GLY A 36 -17.76 -19.91 -22.33
CA GLY A 36 -18.27 -21.16 -21.78
C GLY A 36 -19.54 -21.59 -22.50
N ASP A 37 -20.58 -21.93 -21.74
CA ASP A 37 -21.86 -22.38 -22.26
C ASP A 37 -22.46 -21.35 -23.22
N THR A 38 -22.47 -21.75 -24.50
CA THR A 38 -22.87 -20.93 -25.63
C THR A 38 -24.00 -21.61 -26.39
N PHE A 39 -25.09 -20.89 -26.66
CA PHE A 39 -26.30 -21.41 -27.29
C PHE A 39 -26.66 -20.63 -28.54
N ALA A 40 -27.20 -21.31 -29.54
CA ALA A 40 -27.72 -20.70 -30.76
C ALA A 40 -29.14 -20.13 -30.59
N GLY A 41 -29.61 -19.41 -31.61
CA GLY A 41 -30.99 -18.94 -31.71
C GLY A 41 -31.27 -17.60 -31.01
N THR A 42 -32.53 -17.15 -31.07
CA THR A 42 -32.97 -15.84 -30.57
C THR A 42 -33.50 -15.86 -29.14
N GLN A 43 -33.62 -17.06 -28.54
CA GLN A 43 -34.08 -17.31 -27.17
C GLN A 43 -33.14 -18.33 -26.51
N PRO A 44 -31.87 -17.97 -26.26
CA PRO A 44 -30.91 -18.89 -25.67
C PRO A 44 -31.34 -19.27 -24.24
N GLN A 45 -31.18 -20.54 -23.89
CA GLN A 45 -31.51 -21.08 -22.57
C GLN A 45 -30.53 -22.20 -22.23
N VAL A 46 -30.45 -22.56 -20.95
CA VAL A 46 -29.65 -23.72 -20.51
C VAL A 46 -30.09 -24.97 -21.26
N GLY A 47 -29.13 -25.73 -21.80
CA GLY A 47 -29.45 -26.91 -22.62
C GLY A 47 -30.09 -26.58 -23.97
N GLY A 48 -30.00 -25.32 -24.42
CA GLY A 48 -30.56 -24.85 -25.68
C GLY A 48 -29.88 -25.46 -26.93
N PRO A 49 -30.39 -25.14 -28.13
CA PRO A 49 -29.86 -25.69 -29.38
C PRO A 49 -28.40 -25.28 -29.61
N ASN A 50 -27.64 -26.18 -30.22
CA ASN A 50 -26.22 -25.99 -30.55
C ASN A 50 -25.38 -25.53 -29.33
N TRP A 51 -25.62 -26.18 -28.18
CA TRP A 51 -24.82 -25.98 -26.97
C TRP A 51 -23.37 -26.35 -27.25
N ARG A 52 -22.49 -25.36 -27.07
CA ARG A 52 -21.04 -25.47 -27.24
C ARG A 52 -20.35 -24.88 -26.02
N SER A 53 -19.35 -25.58 -25.49
CA SER A 53 -18.46 -25.06 -24.45
C SER A 53 -17.21 -25.94 -24.35
N PRO A 54 -16.01 -25.41 -24.10
CA PRO A 54 -15.64 -24.02 -24.30
C PRO A 54 -15.60 -23.67 -25.80
N MET A 55 -15.69 -22.38 -26.15
CA MET A 55 -15.46 -21.85 -27.50
C MET A 55 -14.37 -20.77 -27.48
N LEU A 56 -13.71 -20.52 -28.63
CA LEU A 56 -12.73 -19.43 -28.78
C LEU A 56 -13.08 -18.53 -29.95
N LEU A 57 -13.31 -17.24 -29.66
CA LEU A 57 -13.39 -16.18 -30.67
C LEU A 57 -12.06 -15.41 -30.74
N ARG A 58 -11.74 -14.84 -31.90
CA ARG A 58 -10.52 -14.04 -32.13
C ARG A 58 -10.89 -12.63 -32.52
N SER A 59 -10.31 -11.66 -31.84
CA SER A 59 -10.52 -10.23 -32.05
C SER A 59 -9.22 -9.54 -32.44
N ASN A 60 -9.32 -8.54 -33.33
CA ASN A 60 -8.24 -7.61 -33.64
C ASN A 60 -8.41 -6.28 -32.87
N THR A 61 -9.37 -6.18 -31.95
CA THR A 61 -9.62 -4.96 -31.18
C THR A 61 -8.59 -4.82 -30.08
N HIS A 62 -7.55 -4.03 -30.33
CA HIS A 62 -6.57 -3.62 -29.32
C HIS A 62 -6.96 -2.31 -28.63
N ASP A 63 -7.59 -1.39 -29.38
CA ASP A 63 -8.09 -0.14 -28.82
C ASP A 63 -9.44 -0.37 -28.14
N VAL A 64 -9.39 -0.61 -26.84
CA VAL A 64 -10.59 -0.86 -26.01
C VAL A 64 -11.45 0.38 -25.77
N THR A 65 -11.02 1.56 -26.25
CA THR A 65 -11.91 2.73 -26.31
C THR A 65 -12.98 2.55 -27.39
N THR A 66 -12.85 1.56 -28.28
CA THR A 66 -13.86 1.20 -29.28
C THR A 66 -14.60 -0.10 -28.92
N PRO A 67 -15.80 -0.34 -29.47
CA PRO A 67 -16.50 -1.61 -29.27
C PRO A 67 -15.71 -2.80 -29.82
N ILE A 68 -15.63 -3.87 -29.04
CA ILE A 68 -14.98 -5.13 -29.45
C ILE A 68 -15.71 -5.73 -30.66
N THR A 69 -14.93 -6.14 -31.65
CA THR A 69 -15.37 -6.89 -32.82
C THR A 69 -14.60 -8.20 -32.95
N PHE A 70 -15.24 -9.20 -33.53
CA PHE A 70 -14.65 -10.54 -33.67
C PHE A 70 -14.41 -10.83 -35.14
N ALA A 71 -13.16 -11.15 -35.47
CA ALA A 71 -12.68 -11.39 -36.82
C ALA A 71 -12.87 -12.85 -37.25
N SER A 72 -12.71 -13.79 -36.32
CA SER A 72 -12.87 -15.22 -36.59
C SER A 72 -13.16 -16.01 -35.31
N ALA A 73 -13.36 -17.32 -35.46
CA ALA A 73 -13.53 -18.26 -34.36
C ALA A 73 -12.70 -19.52 -34.63
N ALA A 74 -12.21 -20.16 -33.58
CA ALA A 74 -11.56 -21.46 -33.71
C ALA A 74 -12.58 -22.54 -34.09
N ARG A 75 -12.13 -23.57 -34.82
CA ARG A 75 -12.94 -24.72 -35.24
C ARG A 75 -14.27 -24.32 -35.90
N ASN A 76 -14.28 -23.20 -36.63
CA ASN A 76 -15.50 -22.63 -37.23
C ASN A 76 -16.62 -22.43 -36.20
N ALA A 77 -16.30 -21.83 -35.05
CA ALA A 77 -17.24 -21.57 -33.96
C ALA A 77 -17.92 -22.83 -33.39
N LYS A 78 -17.19 -23.94 -33.33
CA LYS A 78 -17.56 -25.15 -32.58
C LYS A 78 -16.95 -25.11 -31.17
N GLN A 79 -17.40 -26.02 -30.31
CA GLN A 79 -16.68 -26.31 -29.07
C GLN A 79 -15.24 -26.73 -29.38
N LEU A 80 -14.30 -26.39 -28.49
CA LEU A 80 -12.86 -26.52 -28.74
C LEU A 80 -12.38 -27.97 -28.90
N TRP A 81 -13.11 -28.92 -28.31
CA TRP A 81 -12.94 -30.36 -28.52
C TRP A 81 -14.28 -31.05 -28.32
N ASP A 82 -14.42 -32.22 -28.93
CA ASP A 82 -15.71 -32.90 -29.01
C ASP A 82 -16.00 -33.67 -27.71
N TYR A 83 -17.17 -33.42 -27.13
CA TYR A 83 -17.77 -34.21 -26.05
C TYR A 83 -19.28 -33.98 -26.05
N VAL A 84 -20.01 -34.87 -25.37
CA VAL A 84 -21.47 -34.79 -25.26
C VAL A 84 -21.84 -34.06 -23.98
N HIS A 85 -22.60 -32.97 -24.11
CA HIS A 85 -23.21 -32.26 -22.99
C HIS A 85 -24.25 -33.13 -22.26
N ASP A 86 -24.44 -32.91 -20.96
CA ASP A 86 -25.38 -33.66 -20.11
C ASP A 86 -25.24 -35.18 -20.23
N ASN A 87 -23.99 -35.66 -20.24
CA ASN A 87 -23.73 -37.09 -20.17
C ASN A 87 -23.82 -37.60 -18.72
N SER A 88 -23.66 -38.90 -18.54
CA SER A 88 -23.80 -39.54 -17.22
C SER A 88 -22.74 -39.15 -16.18
N GLU A 89 -21.62 -38.55 -16.58
CA GLU A 89 -20.50 -38.19 -15.70
C GLU A 89 -20.48 -36.68 -15.37
N TYR A 90 -20.78 -35.83 -16.37
CA TYR A 90 -20.77 -34.38 -16.24
C TYR A 90 -21.71 -33.69 -17.25
N SER A 91 -22.15 -32.47 -16.94
CA SER A 91 -23.02 -31.65 -17.79
C SER A 91 -22.25 -30.85 -18.84
N THR A 92 -21.17 -30.19 -18.43
CA THR A 92 -20.42 -29.28 -19.33
C THR A 92 -19.00 -29.05 -18.81
N ILE A 93 -18.15 -28.52 -19.68
CA ILE A 93 -16.77 -28.13 -19.40
C ILE A 93 -16.64 -26.62 -19.52
N LEU A 94 -16.39 -25.92 -18.41
CA LEU A 94 -16.37 -24.46 -18.35
C LEU A 94 -14.94 -23.93 -18.27
N PRO A 95 -14.55 -22.97 -19.12
CA PRO A 95 -13.22 -22.36 -19.08
C PRO A 95 -13.08 -21.42 -17.88
N CYS A 96 -11.89 -21.40 -17.27
CA CYS A 96 -11.56 -20.43 -16.23
C CYS A 96 -10.68 -19.31 -16.78
N ASP A 97 -9.55 -19.67 -17.38
CA ASP A 97 -8.62 -18.71 -17.99
C ASP A 97 -7.67 -19.38 -18.99
N ALA A 98 -7.08 -18.57 -19.87
CA ALA A 98 -6.12 -18.99 -20.90
C ALA A 98 -4.86 -18.11 -20.89
N ILE A 99 -3.72 -18.70 -21.23
CA ILE A 99 -2.41 -18.02 -21.26
C ILE A 99 -1.55 -18.53 -22.41
N SER A 100 -0.80 -17.62 -23.03
CA SER A 100 0.16 -17.94 -24.08
C SER A 100 1.59 -17.96 -23.52
N ILE A 101 2.25 -19.11 -23.66
CA ILE A 101 3.66 -19.33 -23.30
C ILE A 101 4.40 -19.76 -24.57
N GLY A 102 5.28 -18.89 -25.07
CA GLY A 102 5.81 -19.02 -26.42
C GLY A 102 4.69 -19.05 -27.46
N ALA A 103 4.74 -20.03 -28.37
CA ALA A 103 3.73 -20.24 -29.41
C ALA A 103 2.48 -21.02 -28.92
N ARG A 104 2.50 -21.57 -27.70
CA ARG A 104 1.48 -22.46 -27.18
C ARG A 104 0.47 -21.72 -26.32
N ILE A 105 -0.81 -22.04 -26.50
CA ILE A 105 -1.92 -21.58 -25.66
C ILE A 105 -2.24 -22.69 -24.66
N TYR A 106 -2.30 -22.37 -23.37
CA TYR A 106 -2.81 -23.24 -22.33
C TYR A 106 -4.18 -22.75 -21.86
N LEU A 107 -5.09 -23.67 -21.57
CA LEU A 107 -6.44 -23.40 -21.08
C LEU A 107 -6.73 -24.26 -19.87
N TRP A 108 -7.12 -23.63 -18.76
CA TRP A 108 -7.67 -24.31 -17.59
C TRP A 108 -9.19 -24.38 -17.70
N VAL A 109 -9.75 -25.57 -17.49
CA VAL A 109 -11.20 -25.79 -17.47
C VAL A 109 -11.65 -26.56 -16.23
N MET A 110 -12.89 -26.34 -15.84
CA MET A 110 -13.62 -27.13 -14.84
C MET A 110 -14.57 -28.07 -15.57
N VAL A 111 -14.54 -29.36 -15.23
CA VAL A 111 -15.55 -30.33 -15.68
C VAL A 111 -16.62 -30.40 -14.60
N THR A 112 -17.87 -30.10 -14.96
CA THR A 112 -18.93 -29.79 -13.97
C THR A 112 -20.20 -30.60 -14.20
N GLN A 113 -20.91 -30.92 -13.13
CA GLN A 113 -22.25 -31.52 -13.16
C GLN A 113 -23.25 -30.58 -12.48
N GLY A 114 -23.63 -29.52 -13.18
CA GLY A 114 -24.40 -28.41 -12.63
C GLY A 114 -23.57 -27.47 -11.74
N LEU A 115 -24.21 -26.40 -11.28
CA LEU A 115 -23.57 -25.34 -10.50
C LEU A 115 -23.08 -25.83 -9.14
N GLY A 116 -21.79 -25.63 -8.85
CA GLY A 116 -21.15 -25.94 -7.57
C GLY A 116 -20.80 -27.42 -7.38
N ASN A 117 -20.82 -28.22 -8.45
CA ASN A 117 -20.50 -29.64 -8.45
C ASN A 117 -19.43 -29.93 -9.52
N GLU A 118 -18.23 -29.38 -9.29
CA GLU A 118 -17.07 -29.60 -10.13
C GLU A 118 -16.47 -30.99 -9.85
N LYS A 119 -16.40 -31.84 -10.88
CA LYS A 119 -15.91 -33.22 -10.79
C LYS A 119 -14.39 -33.25 -10.73
N TRP A 120 -13.75 -32.57 -11.67
CA TRP A 120 -12.30 -32.35 -11.72
C TRP A 120 -12.01 -31.09 -12.54
N CYS A 121 -10.75 -30.67 -12.55
CA CYS A 121 -10.23 -29.65 -13.46
C CYS A 121 -9.17 -30.25 -14.37
N GLU A 122 -8.92 -29.63 -15.52
CA GLU A 122 -7.90 -30.09 -16.46
C GLU A 122 -7.25 -28.91 -17.18
N ILE A 123 -6.00 -29.11 -17.58
CA ILE A 123 -5.28 -28.21 -18.46
C ILE A 123 -5.21 -28.86 -19.83
N ARG A 124 -5.60 -28.13 -20.87
CA ARG A 124 -5.37 -28.49 -22.27
C ARG A 124 -4.52 -27.43 -22.94
N TYR A 125 -3.86 -27.80 -24.03
CA TYR A 125 -3.06 -26.83 -24.81
C TYR A 125 -3.31 -26.91 -26.31
N SER A 126 -3.01 -25.83 -27.00
CA SER A 126 -3.08 -25.71 -28.46
C SER A 126 -1.81 -25.05 -29.00
N ASP A 127 -1.30 -25.60 -30.11
CA ASP A 127 -0.12 -25.10 -30.83
C ASP A 127 -0.47 -24.43 -32.17
N ASP A 128 -1.76 -24.36 -32.50
CA ASP A 128 -2.28 -23.89 -33.79
C ASP A 128 -3.36 -22.81 -33.60
N LEU A 129 -3.12 -21.93 -32.62
CA LEU A 129 -3.99 -20.79 -32.31
C LEU A 129 -5.42 -21.18 -31.89
N GLY A 130 -5.61 -22.39 -31.37
CA GLY A 130 -6.85 -22.90 -30.81
C GLY A 130 -7.65 -23.80 -31.75
N GLU A 131 -7.14 -24.16 -32.93
CA GLU A 131 -7.84 -25.03 -33.88
C GLU A 131 -7.86 -26.50 -33.42
N SER A 132 -6.80 -26.96 -32.77
CA SER A 132 -6.72 -28.27 -32.12
C SER A 132 -6.24 -28.16 -30.68
N TRP A 133 -6.70 -29.10 -29.84
CA TRP A 133 -6.43 -29.10 -28.41
C TRP A 133 -5.94 -30.47 -27.96
N THR A 134 -4.80 -30.47 -27.27
CA THR A 134 -4.20 -31.65 -26.68
C THR A 134 -4.51 -31.70 -25.19
N ASP A 135 -4.96 -32.86 -24.71
CA ASP A 135 -5.13 -33.15 -23.30
C ASP A 135 -3.75 -33.43 -22.67
N THR A 136 -3.47 -32.82 -21.52
CA THR A 136 -2.23 -33.07 -20.77
C THR A 136 -2.26 -34.43 -20.05
N GLY A 137 -3.42 -35.08 -19.96
CA GLY A 137 -3.62 -36.36 -19.27
C GLY A 137 -3.76 -36.21 -17.75
N VAL A 138 -3.74 -34.98 -17.24
CA VAL A 138 -3.76 -34.68 -15.80
C VAL A 138 -5.15 -34.23 -15.38
N LYS A 139 -5.81 -35.04 -14.53
CA LYS A 139 -7.04 -34.67 -13.83
C LYS A 139 -6.71 -34.06 -12.47
N TRP A 140 -7.08 -32.80 -12.29
CA TRP A 140 -6.83 -32.03 -11.07
C TRP A 140 -8.01 -32.16 -10.11
N SER A 141 -7.74 -32.58 -8.88
CA SER A 141 -8.77 -32.73 -7.84
C SER A 141 -9.29 -31.37 -7.37
N THR A 142 -10.62 -31.28 -7.21
CA THR A 142 -11.35 -30.11 -6.71
C THR A 142 -11.37 -30.01 -5.17
N SER A 143 -10.71 -30.94 -4.46
CA SER A 143 -10.63 -30.95 -2.99
C SER A 143 -9.33 -30.36 -2.44
N VAL A 144 -8.30 -30.15 -3.26
CA VAL A 144 -6.98 -29.69 -2.80
C VAL A 144 -7.05 -28.27 -2.21
N TYR A 145 -6.37 -28.05 -1.08
CA TYR A 145 -6.37 -26.79 -0.31
C TYR A 145 -7.77 -26.37 0.17
N GLY A 146 -8.55 -27.30 0.72
CA GLY A 146 -9.98 -27.10 1.01
C GLY A 146 -10.80 -26.82 -0.26
N GLY A 147 -10.34 -27.31 -1.40
CA GLY A 147 -10.88 -27.11 -2.74
C GLY A 147 -10.77 -25.68 -3.28
N LYS A 148 -9.69 -24.97 -2.96
CA LYS A 148 -9.37 -23.63 -3.48
C LYS A 148 -8.55 -23.67 -4.78
N ARG A 149 -8.32 -24.86 -5.35
CA ARG A 149 -7.66 -25.08 -6.66
C ARG A 149 -8.66 -25.65 -7.67
N THR A 150 -9.77 -24.95 -7.84
CA THR A 150 -10.83 -25.34 -8.77
C THR A 150 -10.93 -24.35 -9.92
N MET A 151 -11.09 -23.07 -9.59
CA MET A 151 -11.08 -21.99 -10.57
C MET A 151 -9.74 -21.27 -10.54
N VAL A 152 -9.15 -21.03 -11.71
CA VAL A 152 -7.80 -20.51 -11.87
C VAL A 152 -7.79 -19.30 -12.78
N THR A 153 -6.96 -18.31 -12.44
CA THR A 153 -6.49 -17.29 -13.37
C THR A 153 -4.98 -17.13 -13.23
N TRP A 154 -4.32 -16.74 -14.32
CA TRP A 154 -2.86 -16.78 -14.40
C TRP A 154 -2.29 -15.65 -15.24
N GLU A 155 -1.05 -15.29 -14.94
CA GLU A 155 -0.31 -14.32 -15.74
C GLU A 155 1.20 -14.59 -15.63
N LYS A 156 1.94 -14.27 -16.69
CA LYS A 156 3.39 -14.42 -16.71
C LYS A 156 4.07 -13.42 -15.78
N GLY A 157 5.05 -13.91 -15.04
CA GLY A 157 5.89 -13.12 -14.16
C GLY A 157 6.87 -12.21 -14.89
N GLY A 158 7.42 -12.69 -16.01
CA GLY A 158 8.60 -12.09 -16.66
C GLY A 158 9.93 -12.59 -16.07
N ASP A 159 9.87 -13.47 -15.08
CA ASP A 159 10.98 -14.08 -14.32
C ASP A 159 11.08 -15.60 -14.55
N GLY A 160 10.43 -16.11 -15.62
CA GLY A 160 10.37 -17.54 -15.95
C GLY A 160 9.29 -18.33 -15.19
N PHE A 161 8.48 -17.66 -14.35
CA PHE A 161 7.34 -18.26 -13.67
C PHE A 161 6.01 -17.75 -14.21
N VAL A 162 5.00 -18.62 -14.15
CA VAL A 162 3.60 -18.25 -14.20
C VAL A 162 3.08 -18.12 -12.78
N TYR A 163 2.40 -17.01 -12.50
CA TYR A 163 1.74 -16.78 -11.22
C TYR A 163 0.26 -17.11 -11.36
N VAL A 164 -0.22 -17.96 -10.46
CA VAL A 164 -1.57 -18.51 -10.52
C VAL A 164 -2.35 -18.11 -9.28
N ILE A 165 -3.43 -17.36 -9.46
CA ILE A 165 -4.41 -17.14 -8.41
C ILE A 165 -5.55 -18.12 -8.62
N SER A 166 -5.91 -18.88 -7.58
CA SER A 166 -7.00 -19.85 -7.63
C SER A 166 -7.98 -19.68 -6.48
N THR A 167 -9.22 -20.10 -6.71
CA THR A 167 -10.31 -20.11 -5.71
C THR A 167 -11.18 -21.37 -5.85
N GLY A 168 -12.28 -21.42 -5.10
CA GLY A 168 -13.31 -22.45 -5.25
C GLY A 168 -14.02 -22.41 -6.60
N GLY A 169 -14.90 -23.40 -6.83
CA GLY A 169 -15.73 -23.47 -8.03
C GLY A 169 -16.96 -22.57 -7.99
N LEU A 170 -17.98 -22.94 -8.75
CA LEU A 170 -19.23 -22.21 -8.95
C LEU A 170 -20.14 -22.18 -7.72
N ALA A 171 -19.75 -22.84 -6.61
CA ALA A 171 -20.34 -22.59 -5.29
C ALA A 171 -20.00 -21.19 -4.75
N ARG A 172 -18.96 -20.54 -5.30
CA ARG A 172 -18.54 -19.15 -5.04
C ARG A 172 -18.40 -18.79 -3.56
N ASN A 173 -17.87 -19.72 -2.76
CA ASN A 173 -17.89 -19.66 -1.30
C ASN A 173 -16.50 -19.67 -0.66
N LYS A 174 -15.42 -19.49 -1.45
CA LYS A 174 -14.04 -19.57 -0.95
C LYS A 174 -13.23 -18.30 -1.24
N ASN A 175 -12.21 -18.11 -0.43
CA ASN A 175 -11.16 -17.11 -0.62
C ASN A 175 -10.15 -17.60 -1.68
N ALA A 176 -9.29 -16.69 -2.16
CA ALA A 176 -8.24 -16.99 -3.12
C ALA A 176 -6.93 -17.45 -2.47
N ILE A 177 -6.16 -18.24 -3.20
CA ILE A 177 -4.78 -18.62 -2.89
C ILE A 177 -3.88 -18.32 -4.09
N LEU A 178 -2.58 -18.21 -3.85
CA LEU A 178 -1.58 -17.89 -4.87
C LEU A 178 -0.57 -19.04 -5.00
N HIS A 179 -0.17 -19.34 -6.23
CA HIS A 179 0.93 -20.23 -6.57
C HIS A 179 1.88 -19.57 -7.57
N ARG A 180 3.09 -20.13 -7.68
CA ARG A 180 3.95 -19.97 -8.84
C ARG A 180 4.30 -21.33 -9.43
N VAL A 181 4.50 -21.38 -10.73
CA VAL A 181 4.95 -22.58 -11.45
C VAL A 181 5.91 -22.18 -12.56
N PRO A 182 7.04 -22.89 -12.79
CA PRO A 182 7.90 -22.61 -13.94
C PRO A 182 7.11 -22.69 -15.25
N GLU A 183 7.34 -21.77 -16.17
CA GLU A 183 6.61 -21.72 -17.46
C GLU A 183 6.63 -23.06 -18.22
N ALA A 184 7.77 -23.75 -18.19
CA ALA A 184 7.96 -25.05 -18.84
C ALA A 184 7.22 -26.22 -18.16
N GLN A 185 6.73 -26.04 -16.94
CA GLN A 185 6.13 -27.08 -16.10
C GLN A 185 4.67 -26.77 -15.70
N ILE A 186 4.00 -25.85 -16.41
CA ILE A 186 2.64 -25.39 -16.04
C ILE A 186 1.62 -26.54 -15.91
N ALA A 187 1.78 -27.62 -16.68
CA ALA A 187 0.90 -28.78 -16.66
C ALA A 187 1.22 -29.81 -15.57
N ASP A 188 2.35 -29.68 -14.85
CA ASP A 188 2.76 -30.60 -13.79
C ASP A 188 2.22 -30.12 -12.42
N PRO A 189 1.30 -30.86 -11.78
CA PRO A 189 0.77 -30.50 -10.46
C PRO A 189 1.80 -30.39 -9.35
N SER A 190 2.91 -31.12 -9.45
CA SER A 190 3.96 -31.14 -8.42
C SER A 190 4.85 -29.90 -8.50
N ALA A 191 4.90 -29.23 -9.65
CA ALA A 191 5.69 -28.02 -9.87
C ALA A 191 5.03 -26.74 -9.33
N TRP A 192 3.76 -26.82 -8.89
CA TRP A 192 3.01 -25.69 -8.37
C TRP A 192 3.36 -25.42 -6.92
N VAL A 193 4.11 -24.34 -6.69
CA VAL A 193 4.57 -23.95 -5.35
C VAL A 193 3.59 -22.93 -4.74
N PRO A 194 2.92 -23.23 -3.63
CA PRO A 194 1.96 -22.31 -3.01
C PRO A 194 2.65 -21.14 -2.30
N TRP A 195 1.95 -20.02 -2.21
CA TRP A 195 2.27 -18.91 -1.33
C TRP A 195 1.36 -18.97 -0.10
N GLY A 196 1.92 -19.25 1.06
CA GLY A 196 1.15 -19.51 2.27
C GLY A 196 1.78 -18.93 3.53
N TRP A 197 1.05 -19.05 4.65
CA TRP A 197 1.46 -18.55 5.95
C TRP A 197 1.78 -19.70 6.90
N ASN A 198 2.97 -19.70 7.47
CA ASN A 198 3.39 -20.61 8.53
C ASN A 198 4.28 -19.87 9.55
N GLY A 199 3.73 -18.80 10.15
CA GLY A 199 4.47 -17.86 11.01
C GLY A 199 5.13 -16.71 10.24
N THR A 200 5.46 -16.92 8.96
CA THR A 200 5.77 -15.89 7.96
C THR A 200 5.15 -16.28 6.61
N TRP A 201 4.95 -15.31 5.71
CA TRP A 201 4.53 -15.59 4.35
C TRP A 201 5.72 -16.12 3.52
N GLY A 202 5.51 -17.20 2.77
CA GLY A 202 6.59 -17.81 2.02
C GLY A 202 6.11 -18.74 0.90
N TRP A 203 6.95 -18.90 -0.12
CA TRP A 203 6.76 -19.93 -1.15
C TRP A 203 7.04 -21.31 -0.54
N GLY A 204 6.16 -22.27 -0.80
CA GLY A 204 6.20 -23.62 -0.22
C GLY A 204 5.42 -23.74 1.09
N ASN A 205 5.04 -22.63 1.72
CA ASN A 205 4.17 -22.66 2.90
C ASN A 205 2.75 -23.06 2.49
N PRO A 206 2.04 -23.87 3.30
CA PRO A 206 0.68 -24.26 2.99
C PRO A 206 -0.25 -23.03 3.05
N PRO A 207 -1.16 -22.86 2.08
CA PRO A 207 -2.14 -21.78 2.12
C PRO A 207 -3.28 -22.04 3.12
N GLY A 208 -3.27 -23.21 3.79
CA GLY A 208 -4.29 -23.67 4.73
C GLY A 208 -5.55 -24.21 4.05
N ASP A 209 -6.26 -25.11 4.73
CA ASP A 209 -7.49 -25.72 4.21
C ASP A 209 -8.76 -24.93 4.57
N ASP A 210 -8.66 -23.88 5.41
CA ASP A 210 -9.80 -23.02 5.76
C ASP A 210 -10.36 -22.35 4.49
N PRO A 211 -11.65 -22.56 4.15
CA PRO A 211 -12.23 -21.99 2.94
C PRO A 211 -12.39 -20.46 3.01
N THR A 212 -12.36 -19.87 4.21
CA THR A 212 -12.57 -18.44 4.44
C THR A 212 -11.27 -17.63 4.44
N ARG A 213 -10.12 -18.28 4.61
CA ARG A 213 -8.80 -17.63 4.66
C ARG A 213 -8.06 -17.79 3.34
N GLY A 214 -7.21 -16.83 3.03
CA GLY A 214 -6.46 -16.80 1.78
C GLY A 214 -5.66 -15.51 1.65
N ILE A 215 -5.36 -15.13 0.41
CA ILE A 215 -4.61 -13.91 0.12
C ILE A 215 -5.48 -12.65 0.17
N LEU A 216 -6.82 -12.77 0.22
CA LEU A 216 -7.77 -11.66 0.39
C LEU A 216 -8.31 -11.59 1.82
N PRO A 217 -9.01 -10.50 2.21
CA PRO A 217 -9.64 -10.39 3.52
C PRO A 217 -10.40 -11.64 3.95
N ASP A 218 -10.22 -12.03 5.21
CA ASP A 218 -10.90 -13.19 5.76
C ASP A 218 -12.41 -13.13 5.46
N ARG A 219 -12.95 -14.29 5.07
CA ARG A 219 -14.35 -14.49 4.64
C ARG A 219 -14.71 -13.86 3.29
N THR A 220 -13.74 -13.38 2.51
CA THR A 220 -13.97 -13.05 1.09
C THR A 220 -14.42 -14.29 0.33
N LYS A 221 -15.49 -14.17 -0.46
CA LYS A 221 -16.09 -15.26 -1.23
C LYS A 221 -16.06 -14.88 -2.70
N LEU A 222 -15.28 -15.60 -3.49
CA LEU A 222 -15.08 -15.28 -4.90
C LEU A 222 -15.85 -16.22 -5.81
N GLY A 223 -16.35 -15.67 -6.93
CA GLY A 223 -16.68 -16.42 -8.13
C GLY A 223 -15.61 -16.25 -9.19
N GLU A 224 -16.02 -16.01 -10.42
CA GLU A 224 -15.17 -15.90 -11.60
C GLU A 224 -14.11 -14.81 -11.45
N ILE A 225 -12.84 -15.15 -11.73
CA ILE A 225 -11.66 -14.30 -11.50
C ILE A 225 -10.80 -14.14 -12.76
N CYS A 226 -9.99 -13.08 -12.79
CA CYS A 226 -9.10 -12.72 -13.89
C CYS A 226 -7.86 -11.99 -13.39
N LEU A 227 -6.67 -12.33 -13.90
CA LEU A 227 -5.40 -11.71 -13.60
C LEU A 227 -4.74 -11.30 -14.91
N ARG A 228 -4.40 -10.02 -15.07
CA ARG A 228 -3.73 -9.49 -16.27
C ARG A 228 -2.58 -8.58 -15.91
N ARG A 229 -1.53 -8.59 -16.74
CA ARG A 229 -0.47 -7.58 -16.67
C ARG A 229 -0.81 -6.40 -17.57
N ILE A 230 -1.07 -5.26 -16.96
CA ILE A 230 -1.42 -4.01 -17.63
C ILE A 230 -0.34 -2.97 -17.31
N GLN A 231 0.42 -2.53 -18.31
CA GLN A 231 1.45 -1.48 -18.18
C GLN A 231 2.34 -1.68 -16.94
N GLY A 232 2.94 -2.86 -16.82
CA GLY A 232 3.83 -3.24 -15.70
C GLY A 232 3.11 -3.66 -14.41
N ASN A 233 1.82 -3.39 -14.26
CA ASN A 233 1.04 -3.71 -13.06
C ASN A 233 0.26 -5.02 -13.22
N LEU A 234 0.11 -5.78 -12.15
CA LEU A 234 -0.82 -6.91 -12.10
C LEU A 234 -2.20 -6.41 -11.69
N VAL A 235 -3.21 -6.77 -12.46
CA VAL A 235 -4.60 -6.40 -12.26
C VAL A 235 -5.39 -7.67 -11.99
N PHE A 236 -5.82 -7.84 -10.75
CA PHE A 236 -6.65 -8.94 -10.31
C PHE A 236 -8.09 -8.47 -10.19
N SER A 237 -8.98 -9.01 -11.03
CA SER A 237 -10.40 -8.72 -11.00
C SER A 237 -11.22 -9.99 -10.82
N GLY A 238 -12.50 -9.82 -10.52
CA GLY A 238 -13.42 -10.93 -10.45
C GLY A 238 -14.74 -10.57 -9.80
N PHE A 239 -15.56 -11.57 -9.56
CA PHE A 239 -16.82 -11.44 -8.85
C PHE A 239 -16.63 -11.76 -7.36
N ASP A 240 -16.94 -10.79 -6.50
CA ASP A 240 -17.00 -10.95 -5.04
C ASP A 240 -18.46 -11.26 -4.67
N ALA A 241 -18.75 -12.54 -4.47
CA ALA A 241 -20.07 -13.03 -4.14
C ALA A 241 -20.54 -12.61 -2.74
N GLY A 242 -19.61 -12.29 -1.83
CA GLY A 242 -19.92 -11.84 -0.47
C GLY A 242 -20.51 -10.44 -0.45
N THR A 243 -19.97 -9.52 -1.26
CA THR A 243 -20.52 -8.17 -1.41
C THR A 243 -21.44 -8.02 -2.63
N TYR A 244 -21.48 -9.04 -3.49
CA TYR A 244 -22.24 -9.07 -4.74
C TYR A 244 -21.84 -7.97 -5.73
N ASN A 245 -20.53 -7.79 -5.92
CA ASN A 245 -19.96 -6.78 -6.83
C ASN A 245 -18.81 -7.37 -7.66
N ALA A 246 -18.52 -6.74 -8.79
CA ALA A 246 -17.19 -6.89 -9.39
C ALA A 246 -16.15 -6.23 -8.48
N PHE A 247 -14.96 -6.80 -8.44
CA PHE A 247 -13.79 -6.16 -7.86
C PHE A 247 -12.68 -6.02 -8.90
N VAL A 248 -11.82 -5.01 -8.70
CA VAL A 248 -10.51 -4.88 -9.33
C VAL A 248 -9.52 -4.53 -8.23
N LYS A 249 -8.35 -5.16 -8.23
CA LYS A 249 -7.21 -4.89 -7.37
C LYS A 249 -5.99 -4.75 -8.25
N VAL A 250 -5.10 -3.82 -7.92
CA VAL A 250 -3.88 -3.56 -8.68
C VAL A 250 -2.68 -3.76 -7.76
N ALA A 251 -1.67 -4.47 -8.24
CA ALA A 251 -0.48 -4.85 -7.49
C ALA A 251 0.79 -4.71 -8.34
N ALA A 252 1.91 -4.37 -7.71
CA ALA A 252 3.19 -4.22 -8.39
C ALA A 252 3.82 -5.57 -8.71
N LYS A 253 3.56 -6.57 -7.85
CA LYS A 253 4.12 -7.92 -7.95
C LYS A 253 3.14 -8.97 -7.40
N PRO A 254 3.29 -10.26 -7.77
CA PRO A 254 2.35 -11.31 -7.40
C PRO A 254 2.20 -11.53 -5.89
N THR A 255 3.26 -11.31 -5.10
CA THR A 255 3.25 -11.47 -3.64
C THR A 255 2.89 -10.18 -2.89
N HIS A 256 2.46 -9.13 -3.62
CA HIS A 256 1.90 -7.94 -2.98
C HIS A 256 0.77 -8.35 -2.04
N ASN A 257 0.60 -7.62 -0.94
CA ASN A 257 -0.42 -7.98 0.04
C ASN A 257 -1.83 -7.73 -0.53
N TRP A 258 -2.42 -8.74 -1.17
CA TRP A 258 -3.75 -8.67 -1.77
C TRP A 258 -4.86 -8.42 -0.74
N HIS A 259 -4.59 -8.71 0.55
CA HIS A 259 -5.49 -8.44 1.66
C HIS A 259 -5.74 -6.93 1.81
N THR A 260 -4.68 -6.12 1.67
CA THR A 260 -4.71 -4.67 1.85
C THR A 260 -4.68 -3.89 0.53
N ALA A 261 -4.39 -4.56 -0.60
CA ALA A 261 -4.43 -3.94 -1.93
C ALA A 261 -5.78 -3.26 -2.17
N LYS A 262 -5.76 -2.02 -2.65
CA LYS A 262 -6.98 -1.23 -2.89
C LYS A 262 -7.96 -1.99 -3.77
N THR A 263 -9.18 -2.16 -3.27
CA THR A 263 -10.28 -2.79 -4.00
C THR A 263 -11.14 -1.71 -4.67
N TYR A 264 -11.20 -1.72 -5.98
CA TYR A 264 -12.16 -0.96 -6.77
C TYR A 264 -13.40 -1.81 -7.01
N ARG A 265 -14.59 -1.20 -6.98
CA ARG A 265 -15.86 -1.90 -7.23
C ARG A 265 -16.61 -1.23 -8.38
N PRO A 266 -16.17 -1.49 -9.63
CA PRO A 266 -16.71 -0.75 -10.77
C PRO A 266 -18.15 -1.16 -11.10
N VAL A 267 -18.54 -2.42 -10.88
CA VAL A 267 -19.84 -2.99 -11.24
C VAL A 267 -20.54 -3.54 -10.01
N LYS A 268 -21.82 -3.20 -9.83
CA LYS A 268 -22.66 -3.74 -8.76
C LYS A 268 -23.60 -4.81 -9.30
N GLY A 269 -23.71 -5.93 -8.60
CA GLY A 269 -24.71 -6.96 -8.89
C GLY A 269 -26.08 -6.59 -8.31
N SER A 270 -27.14 -7.04 -8.96
CA SER A 270 -28.53 -6.98 -8.46
C SER A 270 -29.26 -8.31 -8.67
N PHE A 271 -30.21 -8.64 -7.80
CA PHE A 271 -31.15 -9.75 -8.00
C PHE A 271 -32.52 -9.28 -8.53
N PHE A 272 -32.73 -7.97 -8.63
CA PHE A 272 -34.00 -7.34 -8.96
C PHE A 272 -33.98 -6.68 -10.35
N GLY A 273 -33.05 -7.07 -11.22
CA GLY A 273 -32.84 -6.42 -12.52
C GLY A 273 -31.85 -5.25 -12.48
N PRO A 274 -31.57 -4.61 -13.65
CA PRO A 274 -30.67 -3.47 -13.75
C PRO A 274 -31.26 -2.24 -13.05
N GLY A 275 -30.46 -1.58 -12.20
CA GLY A 275 -30.88 -0.45 -11.36
C GLY A 275 -30.08 0.84 -11.57
N GLY A 276 -29.30 0.92 -12.65
CA GLY A 276 -28.38 2.03 -12.92
C GLY A 276 -27.32 1.65 -13.96
N PRO A 277 -26.49 2.62 -14.43
CA PRO A 277 -25.50 2.41 -15.49
C PRO A 277 -24.35 1.46 -15.09
N ASP A 278 -24.18 1.20 -13.80
CA ASP A 278 -23.18 0.32 -13.20
C ASP A 278 -23.80 -0.91 -12.49
N VAL A 279 -25.11 -1.12 -12.64
CA VAL A 279 -25.84 -2.23 -11.98
C VAL A 279 -26.19 -3.32 -12.99
N VAL A 280 -25.70 -4.52 -12.74
CA VAL A 280 -25.86 -5.70 -13.60
C VAL A 280 -26.73 -6.74 -12.89
N ASP A 281 -27.83 -7.14 -13.54
CA ASP A 281 -28.69 -8.23 -13.09
C ASP A 281 -27.91 -9.54 -13.04
N ARG A 282 -27.98 -10.22 -11.90
CA ARG A 282 -27.31 -11.47 -11.56
C ARG A 282 -25.92 -11.58 -12.17
N LEU A 283 -25.10 -10.60 -11.82
CA LEU A 283 -23.69 -10.48 -12.18
C LEU A 283 -22.92 -11.77 -11.89
N TYR A 284 -22.10 -12.20 -12.85
CA TYR A 284 -21.03 -13.17 -12.67
C TYR A 284 -19.95 -12.90 -13.72
N GLY A 285 -18.70 -13.35 -13.56
CA GLY A 285 -17.66 -13.08 -14.59
C GLY A 285 -17.25 -11.60 -14.70
N CYS A 286 -16.03 -11.25 -14.30
CA CYS A 286 -15.53 -9.88 -14.38
C CYS A 286 -14.06 -9.87 -14.86
N TYR A 287 -13.87 -9.82 -16.18
CA TYR A 287 -12.57 -10.02 -16.82
C TYR A 287 -12.00 -8.73 -17.38
N ILE A 288 -10.70 -8.48 -17.20
CA ILE A 288 -10.03 -7.30 -17.77
C ILE A 288 -9.46 -7.62 -19.14
N HIS A 289 -9.71 -6.74 -20.11
CA HIS A 289 -9.08 -6.85 -21.42
C HIS A 289 -7.55 -6.61 -21.29
N PRO A 290 -6.68 -7.49 -21.84
CA PRO A 290 -5.23 -7.40 -21.65
C PRO A 290 -4.56 -6.16 -22.28
N ASP A 291 -5.27 -5.45 -23.15
CA ASP A 291 -4.84 -4.21 -23.80
C ASP A 291 -5.45 -2.97 -23.14
N SER A 292 -6.04 -3.14 -21.95
CA SER A 292 -6.43 -2.00 -21.11
C SER A 292 -5.22 -1.12 -20.78
N ARG A 293 -5.48 0.14 -20.47
CA ARG A 293 -4.47 1.17 -20.18
C ARG A 293 -4.96 2.10 -19.08
N PHE A 294 -4.08 2.37 -18.12
CA PHE A 294 -4.30 3.33 -17.04
C PHE A 294 -4.10 4.79 -17.50
N ASP A 295 -3.19 5.01 -18.45
CA ASP A 295 -2.79 6.32 -18.95
C ASP A 295 -3.71 6.89 -20.04
N ARG A 296 -4.75 6.14 -20.42
CA ARG A 296 -5.68 6.52 -21.48
C ARG A 296 -7.09 6.66 -20.93
N PRO A 297 -7.71 7.85 -20.97
CA PRO A 297 -9.12 8.02 -20.62
C PRO A 297 -10.01 7.07 -21.42
N GLY A 298 -10.87 6.32 -20.74
CA GLY A 298 -11.73 5.29 -21.36
C GLY A 298 -10.97 4.07 -21.89
N GLY A 299 -9.65 3.98 -21.69
CA GLY A 299 -8.78 2.92 -22.16
C GLY A 299 -8.75 1.69 -21.27
N PHE A 300 -9.63 1.56 -20.27
CA PHE A 300 -9.69 0.40 -19.39
C PHE A 300 -11.03 -0.31 -19.56
N ALA A 301 -10.99 -1.58 -20.00
CA ALA A 301 -12.19 -2.33 -20.34
C ALA A 301 -12.37 -3.60 -19.50
N MET A 302 -13.60 -3.79 -19.04
CA MET A 302 -14.05 -5.00 -18.35
C MET A 302 -15.13 -5.70 -19.17
N ILE A 303 -14.98 -7.02 -19.31
CA ILE A 303 -16.00 -7.91 -19.85
C ILE A 303 -16.75 -8.49 -18.66
N VAL A 304 -18.06 -8.29 -18.68
CA VAL A 304 -18.97 -8.63 -17.59
C VAL A 304 -19.96 -9.67 -18.07
N SER A 305 -20.09 -10.77 -17.36
CA SER A 305 -21.14 -11.75 -17.63
C SER A 305 -22.38 -11.48 -16.77
N GLN A 306 -23.55 -11.82 -17.30
CA GLN A 306 -24.84 -11.56 -16.67
C GLN A 306 -25.76 -12.74 -16.86
N TRP A 307 -26.59 -13.00 -15.86
CA TRP A 307 -27.77 -13.86 -15.96
C TRP A 307 -29.02 -12.99 -15.96
N ALA A 308 -29.49 -12.54 -17.12
CA ALA A 308 -30.67 -11.70 -17.17
C ALA A 308 -31.95 -12.49 -16.83
N SER A 309 -32.85 -11.91 -16.05
CA SER A 309 -34.15 -12.52 -15.73
C SER A 309 -35.23 -12.34 -16.82
N ASP A 310 -34.88 -11.80 -17.98
CA ASP A 310 -35.82 -11.38 -19.02
C ASP A 310 -36.06 -12.42 -20.14
N GLY A 311 -35.69 -13.67 -19.89
CA GLY A 311 -35.85 -14.78 -20.84
C GLY A 311 -34.67 -14.97 -21.80
N ASN A 312 -33.72 -14.04 -21.86
CA ASN A 312 -32.43 -14.23 -22.54
C ASN A 312 -31.28 -14.07 -21.52
N PRO A 313 -30.99 -15.14 -20.75
CA PRO A 313 -30.18 -15.04 -19.55
C PRO A 313 -28.71 -14.78 -19.84
N TYR A 314 -28.14 -15.35 -20.90
CA TYR A 314 -26.69 -15.38 -21.10
C TYR A 314 -26.17 -14.17 -21.87
N ARG A 315 -25.49 -13.26 -21.16
CA ARG A 315 -24.89 -12.06 -21.75
C ARG A 315 -23.45 -11.89 -21.31
N ALA A 316 -22.57 -11.68 -22.28
CA ALA A 316 -21.24 -11.12 -22.09
C ALA A 316 -21.24 -9.68 -22.61
N MET A 317 -20.73 -8.73 -21.83
CA MET A 317 -20.88 -7.30 -22.11
C MET A 317 -19.57 -6.55 -21.88
N GLN A 318 -19.22 -5.64 -22.78
CA GLN A 318 -18.09 -4.74 -22.63
C GLN A 318 -18.51 -3.46 -21.88
N TYR A 319 -17.74 -3.12 -20.87
CA TYR A 319 -17.82 -1.86 -20.14
C TYR A 319 -16.48 -1.14 -20.13
N ARG A 320 -16.52 0.19 -20.19
CA ARG A 320 -15.38 1.03 -19.82
C ARG A 320 -15.44 1.34 -18.34
N ILE A 321 -14.32 1.15 -17.65
CA ILE A 321 -14.16 1.48 -16.24
C ILE A 321 -13.09 2.58 -16.10
N SER A 322 -13.30 3.49 -15.16
CA SER A 322 -12.44 4.67 -14.95
C SER A 322 -12.02 4.73 -13.49
N GLY A 323 -10.95 5.47 -13.20
CA GLY A 323 -10.48 5.69 -11.83
C GLY A 323 -9.74 4.50 -11.21
N ILE A 324 -9.47 3.45 -11.99
CA ILE A 324 -8.50 2.42 -11.60
C ILE A 324 -7.11 3.05 -11.76
N THR A 325 -6.33 3.12 -10.69
CA THR A 325 -4.97 3.68 -10.73
C THR A 325 -3.93 2.57 -10.65
N PRO A 326 -2.83 2.70 -11.39
CA PRO A 326 -1.70 1.78 -11.26
C PRO A 326 -1.02 1.98 -9.90
N VAL A 327 -0.28 0.97 -9.44
CA VAL A 327 0.56 1.06 -8.23
C VAL A 327 2.04 1.23 -8.55
N THR A 328 2.47 0.76 -9.72
CA THR A 328 3.74 1.10 -10.36
C THR A 328 3.48 2.21 -11.38
N PRO A 329 4.23 3.33 -11.38
CA PRO A 329 4.04 4.40 -12.34
C PRO A 329 4.04 3.91 -13.80
N VAL A 330 3.12 4.44 -14.60
CA VAL A 330 3.03 4.15 -16.04
C VAL A 330 3.80 5.23 -16.79
N THR A 331 4.94 4.85 -17.37
CA THR A 331 5.74 5.75 -18.21
C THR A 331 5.09 5.86 -19.59
N THR A 332 4.53 7.02 -19.91
CA THR A 332 4.02 7.32 -21.26
C THR A 332 5.18 7.64 -22.19
N THR A 333 5.65 6.69 -22.99
CA THR A 333 6.33 7.02 -24.24
C THR A 333 5.26 7.33 -25.29
N LEU A 334 5.09 8.61 -25.62
CA LEU A 334 4.33 9.03 -26.79
C LEU A 334 5.15 8.71 -28.03
N SER A 335 4.85 7.60 -28.70
CA SER A 335 5.28 7.41 -30.09
C SER A 335 4.23 6.63 -30.88
N GLY A 336 3.61 7.34 -31.82
CA GLY A 336 3.39 6.94 -33.22
C GLY A 336 2.63 5.64 -33.49
N GLU A 337 1.51 5.79 -34.20
CA GLU A 337 0.79 4.72 -34.89
C GLU A 337 1.73 3.78 -35.67
N MET A 338 1.56 2.49 -35.44
CA MET A 338 2.25 1.41 -36.14
C MET A 338 1.52 1.15 -37.47
N THR A 339 2.13 1.53 -38.59
CA THR A 339 1.81 0.93 -39.90
C THR A 339 2.85 -0.16 -40.22
N PRO A 340 2.44 -1.32 -40.77
CA PRO A 340 3.37 -2.42 -41.02
C PRO A 340 3.99 -2.28 -42.41
N ALA A 341 5.31 -2.32 -42.49
CA ALA A 341 6.01 -2.57 -43.76
C ALA A 341 7.06 -3.65 -43.58
N VAL A 342 6.85 -4.72 -44.34
CA VAL A 342 7.80 -5.81 -44.60
C VAL A 342 8.81 -5.34 -45.64
N THR A 343 10.11 -5.36 -45.33
CA THR A 343 11.17 -5.68 -46.31
C THR A 343 12.52 -6.03 -45.65
N THR A 344 12.93 -7.29 -45.87
CA THR A 344 14.27 -7.84 -46.13
C THR A 344 15.55 -7.21 -45.54
N LEU A 345 16.21 -8.03 -44.71
CA LEU A 345 17.65 -8.22 -44.46
C LEU A 345 18.65 -7.36 -45.27
N THR A 346 19.52 -6.61 -44.58
CA THR A 346 20.99 -6.79 -44.55
C THR A 346 21.64 -5.78 -43.59
N ASP A 347 22.74 -6.21 -42.97
CA ASP A 347 23.72 -5.50 -42.14
C ASP A 347 23.51 -5.35 -40.61
N HIS A 348 24.50 -5.91 -39.91
CA HIS A 348 24.79 -5.84 -38.48
C HIS A 348 25.64 -4.58 -38.15
N PRO A 349 25.76 -4.18 -36.88
CA PRO A 349 25.31 -2.89 -36.39
C PRO A 349 26.44 -1.89 -36.08
N THR A 350 26.08 -0.61 -35.98
CA THR A 350 26.76 0.34 -35.09
C THR A 350 25.73 1.02 -34.19
N ALA A 351 26.10 1.20 -32.93
CA ALA A 351 25.25 1.53 -31.81
C ALA A 351 24.93 3.03 -31.70
N GLU A 352 23.65 3.35 -31.47
CA GLU A 352 23.12 4.55 -30.81
C GLU A 352 21.84 4.06 -30.08
N GLY A 353 21.53 4.29 -28.81
CA GLY A 353 22.07 5.15 -27.75
C GLY A 353 20.89 5.42 -26.79
N THR A 354 20.71 4.56 -25.78
CA THR A 354 19.74 4.75 -24.69
C THR A 354 20.20 5.95 -23.84
N PRO A 355 19.32 6.86 -23.35
CA PRO A 355 19.78 7.92 -22.46
C PRO A 355 20.45 7.31 -21.23
N ALA A 356 21.67 7.77 -20.92
CA ALA A 356 22.50 7.25 -19.85
C ALA A 356 21.90 7.61 -18.48
N MET A 357 21.99 6.68 -17.54
CA MET A 357 21.66 6.89 -16.13
C MET A 357 22.76 7.73 -15.48
N ALA A 358 22.42 8.82 -14.79
CA ALA A 358 23.39 9.68 -14.11
C ALA A 358 22.80 10.25 -12.81
N PHE A 359 23.62 10.31 -11.75
CA PHE A 359 23.23 10.88 -10.46
C PHE A 359 23.36 12.41 -10.45
N PRO A 360 22.43 13.14 -9.82
CA PRO A 360 22.52 14.60 -9.72
C PRO A 360 23.63 15.10 -8.79
N PHE A 361 24.01 14.35 -7.75
CA PHE A 361 25.05 14.76 -6.79
C PHE A 361 26.08 13.68 -6.49
N VAL A 362 27.30 14.11 -6.14
CA VAL A 362 28.31 13.23 -5.53
C VAL A 362 27.99 12.96 -4.05
N PRO A 363 28.32 11.78 -3.51
CA PRO A 363 27.96 11.41 -2.14
C PRO A 363 28.85 12.07 -1.07
N VAL A 364 29.99 12.63 -1.46
CA VAL A 364 30.93 13.38 -0.59
C VAL A 364 31.31 14.69 -1.30
N ALA A 365 31.25 15.82 -0.59
CA ALA A 365 31.43 17.14 -1.18
C ALA A 365 32.91 17.57 -1.30
N GLY A 366 33.17 18.54 -2.17
CA GLY A 366 34.42 19.30 -2.22
C GLY A 366 35.59 18.53 -2.86
N GLY A 367 36.81 18.86 -2.45
CA GLY A 367 38.05 18.20 -2.92
C GLY A 367 38.23 16.76 -2.42
N ASN A 368 37.28 16.23 -1.65
CA ASN A 368 37.33 14.91 -1.02
C ASN A 368 36.60 13.82 -1.85
N ASN A 369 36.11 14.14 -3.04
CA ASN A 369 35.60 13.17 -4.02
C ASN A 369 36.73 12.39 -4.71
N ILE A 370 37.69 11.87 -3.93
CA ILE A 370 38.86 11.13 -4.43
C ILE A 370 38.58 9.64 -4.29
N ILE A 371 38.39 8.96 -5.43
CA ILE A 371 38.24 7.51 -5.48
C ILE A 371 39.61 6.88 -5.14
N SER A 372 39.69 6.27 -3.97
CA SER A 372 40.88 5.61 -3.45
C SER A 372 40.96 4.12 -3.82
N SER A 373 39.81 3.50 -4.10
CA SER A 373 39.69 2.12 -4.59
C SER A 373 38.45 1.99 -5.48
N GLY A 374 38.60 1.32 -6.62
CA GLY A 374 37.56 1.17 -7.65
C GLY A 374 36.74 -0.12 -7.56
N PHE A 375 35.67 -0.21 -8.35
CA PHE A 375 34.81 -1.39 -8.46
C PHE A 375 35.58 -2.58 -9.07
N ARG A 376 35.61 -3.71 -8.36
CA ARG A 376 36.20 -4.99 -8.79
C ARG A 376 37.58 -4.89 -9.48
N THR A 377 38.52 -4.19 -8.86
CA THR A 377 39.91 -4.08 -9.38
C THR A 377 40.64 -5.42 -9.34
N PRO A 378 41.74 -5.62 -10.10
CA PRO A 378 42.51 -6.88 -10.09
C PRO A 378 42.96 -7.34 -8.70
N GLY A 379 43.23 -6.40 -7.79
CA GLY A 379 43.63 -6.71 -6.40
C GLY A 379 42.45 -6.88 -5.43
N ARG A 380 41.23 -6.49 -5.81
CA ARG A 380 40.00 -6.60 -5.00
C ARG A 380 38.81 -6.99 -5.90
N PRO A 381 38.79 -8.21 -6.47
CA PRO A 381 37.77 -8.64 -7.44
C PRO A 381 36.35 -8.69 -6.86
N ASP A 382 36.22 -8.81 -5.53
CA ASP A 382 34.93 -8.87 -4.82
C ASP A 382 34.45 -7.50 -4.29
N HIS A 383 35.14 -6.42 -4.61
CA HIS A 383 34.77 -5.06 -4.19
C HIS A 383 33.55 -4.56 -4.98
N ASN A 384 32.36 -4.58 -4.35
CA ASN A 384 31.07 -4.29 -4.98
C ASN A 384 30.72 -2.79 -5.07
N GLY A 385 31.65 -1.90 -4.75
CA GLY A 385 31.46 -0.46 -4.77
C GLY A 385 32.74 0.30 -5.13
N ILE A 386 32.76 1.58 -4.81
CA ILE A 386 33.93 2.47 -4.86
C ILE A 386 34.15 3.12 -3.50
N ASP A 387 35.40 3.43 -3.18
CA ASP A 387 35.79 4.00 -1.89
C ASP A 387 36.24 5.46 -2.05
N PHE A 388 35.52 6.39 -1.43
CA PHE A 388 35.88 7.82 -1.39
C PHE A 388 36.72 8.13 -0.15
N ALA A 389 37.99 8.46 -0.33
CA ALA A 389 38.85 8.86 0.78
C ALA A 389 38.42 10.23 1.32
N ALA A 390 38.00 10.27 2.59
CA ALA A 390 37.49 11.47 3.24
C ALA A 390 37.78 11.42 4.74
N PRO A 391 38.03 12.57 5.40
CA PRO A 391 38.29 12.59 6.84
C PRO A 391 37.07 12.12 7.62
N GLN A 392 37.32 11.50 8.78
CA GLN A 392 36.25 11.11 9.68
C GLN A 392 35.40 12.33 10.11
N GLY A 393 34.08 12.18 10.06
CA GLY A 393 33.11 13.25 10.35
C GLY A 393 32.66 14.05 9.12
N GLU A 394 33.30 13.85 7.96
CA GLU A 394 32.89 14.47 6.69
C GLU A 394 31.43 14.09 6.36
N PRO A 395 30.55 15.04 5.98
CA PRO A 395 29.18 14.75 5.59
C PRO A 395 29.03 13.77 4.42
N ILE A 396 28.10 12.82 4.54
CA ILE A 396 27.66 11.92 3.47
C ILE A 396 26.27 12.34 3.00
N TYR A 397 26.08 12.43 1.69
CA TYR A 397 24.85 12.92 1.06
C TYR A 397 24.15 11.86 0.20
N ALA A 398 22.82 11.92 0.16
CA ALA A 398 22.02 11.14 -0.79
C ALA A 398 22.31 11.59 -2.23
N VAL A 399 22.64 10.66 -3.12
CA VAL A 399 23.01 11.00 -4.52
C VAL A 399 21.79 11.27 -5.40
N GLU A 400 20.61 10.80 -4.99
CA GLU A 400 19.31 10.90 -5.67
C GLU A 400 18.18 10.86 -4.62
N ASP A 401 16.96 11.30 -4.99
CA ASP A 401 15.75 11.12 -4.18
C ASP A 401 15.49 9.64 -3.91
N GLY A 402 15.19 9.26 -2.67
CA GLY A 402 15.00 7.85 -2.35
C GLY A 402 14.40 7.57 -0.98
N VAL A 403 14.03 6.32 -0.74
CA VAL A 403 13.54 5.85 0.56
C VAL A 403 14.63 5.05 1.25
N VAL A 404 14.87 5.33 2.53
CA VAL A 404 15.80 4.56 3.37
C VAL A 404 15.21 3.17 3.62
N VAL A 405 15.77 2.14 2.99
CA VAL A 405 15.32 0.75 3.18
C VAL A 405 16.10 0.00 4.25
N ARG A 406 17.31 0.46 4.58
CA ARG A 406 18.07 0.06 5.78
C ARG A 406 18.87 1.24 6.29
N SER A 407 19.00 1.35 7.61
CA SER A 407 19.93 2.24 8.31
C SER A 407 20.32 1.57 9.62
N GLY A 408 21.60 1.34 9.87
CA GLY A 408 22.08 0.65 11.08
C GLY A 408 23.21 -0.34 10.83
N PRO A 409 23.47 -1.30 11.73
CA PRO A 409 24.62 -2.19 11.63
C PRO A 409 24.52 -3.18 10.47
N ALA A 410 25.66 -3.45 9.81
CA ALA A 410 25.76 -4.45 8.76
C ALA A 410 27.15 -5.10 8.72
N SER A 411 27.18 -6.42 8.55
CA SER A 411 28.41 -7.21 8.48
C SER A 411 29.31 -6.70 7.35
N GLY A 412 30.57 -6.39 7.68
CA GLY A 412 31.56 -5.83 6.77
C GLY A 412 31.51 -4.30 6.62
N PHE A 413 30.37 -3.65 6.90
CA PHE A 413 30.20 -2.20 6.73
C PHE A 413 30.29 -1.42 8.06
N GLY A 414 30.29 -2.10 9.20
CA GLY A 414 30.09 -1.44 10.50
C GLY A 414 28.64 -0.99 10.59
N ASN A 415 28.34 0.24 10.14
CA ASN A 415 26.98 0.68 9.85
C ASN A 415 26.84 1.11 8.40
N TRP A 416 25.64 0.93 7.86
CA TRP A 416 25.30 1.31 6.50
C TRP A 416 23.96 2.04 6.41
N ILE A 417 23.74 2.69 5.26
CA ILE A 417 22.45 3.16 4.79
C ILE A 417 22.24 2.57 3.40
N VAL A 418 21.02 2.08 3.14
CA VAL A 418 20.60 1.66 1.79
C VAL A 418 19.43 2.53 1.39
N LEU A 419 19.55 3.22 0.26
CA LEU A 419 18.50 4.03 -0.34
C LEU A 419 17.94 3.34 -1.59
N ASP A 420 16.62 3.23 -1.67
CA ASP A 420 15.88 2.75 -2.83
C ASP A 420 15.58 3.94 -3.76
N HIS A 421 16.17 3.91 -4.96
CA HIS A 421 15.91 4.83 -6.07
C HIS A 421 15.24 4.12 -7.24
N GLN A 422 14.59 2.97 -7.01
CA GLN A 422 14.06 2.11 -8.06
C GLN A 422 12.98 2.80 -8.90
N ALA A 423 12.32 3.82 -8.34
CA ALA A 423 11.30 4.62 -9.00
C ALA A 423 11.85 5.65 -10.01
N THR A 424 13.11 6.10 -9.85
CA THR A 424 13.73 7.15 -10.68
C THR A 424 14.84 6.58 -11.56
N LEU A 425 15.73 5.81 -10.96
CA LEU A 425 16.95 5.30 -11.61
C LEU A 425 17.03 3.77 -11.62
N HIS A 426 16.01 3.03 -11.16
CA HIS A 426 16.04 1.55 -11.17
C HIS A 426 17.28 0.94 -10.47
N VAL A 427 17.80 1.64 -9.46
CA VAL A 427 18.96 1.23 -8.66
C VAL A 427 18.71 1.47 -7.17
N ASP A 428 19.44 0.73 -6.33
CA ASP A 428 19.66 1.09 -4.93
C ASP A 428 21.08 1.65 -4.79
N THR A 429 21.27 2.55 -3.82
CA THR A 429 22.60 2.97 -3.39
C THR A 429 22.87 2.52 -1.96
N VAL A 430 24.13 2.19 -1.68
CA VAL A 430 24.58 1.74 -0.36
C VAL A 430 25.70 2.67 0.11
N TYR A 431 25.64 3.08 1.37
CA TYR A 431 26.63 3.94 2.03
C TYR A 431 27.16 3.19 3.26
N GLY A 432 28.48 3.04 3.40
CA GLY A 432 29.11 2.20 4.43
C GLY A 432 30.18 2.88 5.29
N HIS A 433 30.59 2.18 6.34
CA HIS A 433 31.67 2.51 7.28
C HIS A 433 31.38 3.64 8.28
N MET A 434 30.10 4.00 8.49
CA MET A 434 29.70 5.03 9.45
C MET A 434 29.65 4.52 10.90
N ARG A 435 29.77 5.43 11.87
CA ARG A 435 29.44 5.15 13.28
C ARG A 435 27.93 5.21 13.48
N ALA A 436 27.41 4.43 14.44
CA ALA A 436 25.98 4.44 14.75
C ALA A 436 25.48 5.83 15.16
N ALA A 437 26.28 6.59 15.92
CA ALA A 437 25.95 7.95 16.33
C ALA A 437 25.96 8.98 15.18
N ASP A 438 26.52 8.61 14.03
CA ASP A 438 26.68 9.46 12.86
C ASP A 438 25.66 9.12 11.75
N LEU A 439 24.71 8.22 12.00
CA LEU A 439 23.55 7.97 11.13
C LEU A 439 22.48 9.04 11.40
N LEU A 440 22.10 9.82 10.39
CA LEU A 440 21.14 10.93 10.52
C LEU A 440 19.73 10.56 10.04
N VAL A 441 19.55 9.36 9.50
CA VAL A 441 18.28 8.89 8.92
C VAL A 441 17.96 7.46 9.36
N SER A 442 16.67 7.14 9.41
CA SER A 442 16.13 5.84 9.84
C SER A 442 15.37 5.14 8.73
N GLN A 443 15.25 3.81 8.81
CA GLN A 443 14.48 3.01 7.84
C GLN A 443 13.03 3.54 7.71
N GLY A 444 12.56 3.69 6.48
CA GLY A 444 11.24 4.21 6.13
C GLY A 444 11.21 5.72 5.86
N MET A 445 12.26 6.47 6.19
CA MET A 445 12.36 7.89 5.84
C MET A 445 12.55 8.08 4.34
N PHE A 446 11.90 9.08 3.77
CA PHE A 446 12.24 9.60 2.44
C PHE A 446 13.33 10.65 2.57
N VAL A 447 14.32 10.62 1.68
CA VAL A 447 15.43 11.58 1.62
C VAL A 447 15.49 12.20 0.23
N ARG A 448 15.89 13.47 0.17
CA ARG A 448 16.07 14.19 -1.10
C ARG A 448 17.51 14.09 -1.61
N ALA A 449 17.68 14.16 -2.93
CA ALA A 449 18.99 14.31 -3.55
C ALA A 449 19.75 15.50 -2.93
N GLY A 450 20.99 15.27 -2.49
CA GLY A 450 21.82 16.26 -1.79
C GLY A 450 21.52 16.43 -0.30
N GLN A 451 20.58 15.68 0.29
CA GLN A 451 20.34 15.68 1.74
C GLN A 451 21.48 14.95 2.47
N GLN A 452 21.99 15.53 3.56
CA GLN A 452 22.95 14.85 4.42
C GLN A 452 22.26 13.68 5.15
N ILE A 453 22.80 12.48 5.00
CA ILE A 453 22.23 11.23 5.55
C ILE A 453 23.12 10.60 6.62
N ALA A 454 24.43 10.89 6.62
CA ALA A 454 25.37 10.40 7.63
C ALA A 454 26.67 11.23 7.68
N ARG A 455 27.67 10.72 8.41
CA ARG A 455 29.06 11.20 8.38
C ARG A 455 30.04 10.04 8.20
N VAL A 456 31.14 10.31 7.49
CA VAL A 456 32.22 9.35 7.22
C VAL A 456 32.79 8.83 8.54
N GLY A 457 32.88 7.51 8.65
CA GLY A 457 33.49 6.83 9.78
C GLY A 457 34.71 6.01 9.37
N ASN A 458 35.00 4.98 10.18
CA ASN A 458 36.04 4.00 9.92
C ASN A 458 35.66 2.64 10.54
N GLU A 459 34.36 2.33 10.56
CA GLU A 459 33.82 1.15 11.24
C GLU A 459 33.69 -0.05 10.29
N GLY A 460 33.68 -1.27 10.81
CA GLY A 460 33.62 -2.48 9.98
C GLY A 460 34.95 -2.82 9.32
N ASP A 461 34.91 -3.42 8.13
CA ASP A 461 36.11 -3.89 7.41
C ASP A 461 36.79 -2.72 6.67
N SER A 462 37.21 -1.70 7.43
CA SER A 462 37.84 -0.48 6.92
C SER A 462 39.28 -0.34 7.43
N THR A 463 40.21 -0.01 6.52
CA THR A 463 41.63 0.19 6.84
C THR A 463 42.02 1.65 7.06
N GLY A 464 41.08 2.59 6.91
CA GLY A 464 41.25 4.02 7.12
C GLY A 464 39.97 4.81 6.75
N PRO A 465 39.78 6.05 7.21
CA PRO A 465 38.54 6.79 6.99
C PRO A 465 38.16 6.97 5.50
N HIS A 466 36.98 6.48 5.12
CA HIS A 466 36.41 6.62 3.78
C HIS A 466 34.90 6.35 3.77
N LEU A 467 34.21 6.76 2.70
CA LEU A 467 32.87 6.27 2.36
C LEU A 467 33.00 5.10 1.39
N HIS A 468 32.44 3.95 1.73
CA HIS A 468 32.20 2.87 0.78
C HIS A 468 30.82 3.04 0.14
N PHE A 469 30.78 3.15 -1.19
CA PHE A 469 29.58 3.47 -1.96
C PHE A 469 29.31 2.39 -3.02
N GLU A 470 28.18 1.69 -2.92
CA GLU A 470 27.75 0.69 -3.90
C GLU A 470 26.51 1.15 -4.66
N VAL A 471 26.35 0.65 -5.89
CA VAL A 471 25.12 0.78 -6.67
C VAL A 471 24.66 -0.59 -7.12
N TRP A 472 23.38 -0.88 -6.95
CA TRP A 472 22.78 -2.19 -7.27
C TRP A 472 21.64 -2.02 -8.25
N ASN A 473 21.68 -2.73 -9.37
CA ASN A 473 20.57 -2.70 -10.33
C ASN A 473 19.30 -3.35 -9.77
N SER A 474 18.17 -3.11 -10.43
CA SER A 474 16.89 -3.70 -10.03
C SER A 474 16.97 -5.22 -9.84
N PRO A 475 16.41 -5.77 -8.75
CA PRO A 475 15.51 -5.14 -7.76
C PRO A 475 16.19 -4.42 -6.58
N GLY A 476 17.49 -4.13 -6.64
CA GLY A 476 18.23 -3.40 -5.61
C GLY A 476 19.21 -4.26 -4.81
N ARG A 477 19.68 -3.78 -3.65
CA ARG A 477 20.72 -4.47 -2.84
C ARG A 477 20.30 -5.89 -2.41
N PHE A 478 19.00 -6.11 -2.22
CA PHE A 478 18.42 -7.36 -1.71
C PHE A 478 17.84 -8.25 -2.81
N GLY A 479 18.55 -8.35 -3.95
CA GLY A 479 18.17 -9.28 -5.01
C GLY A 479 18.72 -8.94 -6.40
N GLY A 480 19.31 -7.75 -6.57
CA GLY A 480 20.01 -7.33 -7.77
C GLY A 480 21.50 -7.68 -7.75
N ALA A 481 22.23 -7.12 -8.71
CA ALA A 481 23.67 -7.23 -8.85
C ALA A 481 24.33 -5.86 -8.69
N ALA A 482 25.48 -5.84 -8.03
CA ALA A 482 26.32 -4.66 -7.95
C ALA A 482 26.80 -4.25 -9.36
N ILE A 483 26.71 -2.97 -9.66
CA ILE A 483 27.20 -2.35 -10.90
C ILE A 483 28.22 -1.28 -10.55
N ASP A 484 29.10 -0.96 -11.49
CA ASP A 484 30.10 0.08 -11.31
C ASP A 484 29.42 1.45 -11.05
N PRO A 485 29.63 2.08 -9.88
CA PRO A 485 29.07 3.40 -9.59
C PRO A 485 29.70 4.54 -10.40
N GLN A 486 30.95 4.37 -10.86
CA GLN A 486 31.74 5.47 -11.40
C GLN A 486 31.13 6.10 -12.66
N PRO A 487 30.60 5.34 -13.65
CA PRO A 487 29.91 5.92 -14.82
C PRO A 487 28.69 6.77 -14.45
N LEU A 488 28.00 6.45 -13.35
CA LEU A 488 26.80 7.16 -12.91
C LEU A 488 27.11 8.49 -12.21
N LEU A 489 28.36 8.70 -11.80
CA LEU A 489 28.82 9.91 -11.12
C LEU A 489 29.49 10.93 -12.05
N VAL A 490 29.62 10.60 -13.35
CA VAL A 490 30.21 11.51 -14.33
C VAL A 490 29.27 12.70 -14.55
N GLY A 491 29.73 13.90 -14.19
CA GLY A 491 28.96 15.14 -14.35
C GLY A 491 28.05 15.51 -13.17
N SER A 492 28.04 14.72 -12.09
CA SER A 492 27.29 15.02 -10.87
C SER A 492 27.83 16.28 -10.17
N ALA A 493 26.93 17.07 -9.57
CA ALA A 493 27.29 18.31 -8.87
C ALA A 493 27.75 18.04 -7.43
N ASN A 494 28.44 19.01 -6.81
CA ASN A 494 28.65 18.99 -5.36
C ASN A 494 27.33 19.26 -4.62
N PRO A 495 27.02 18.53 -3.54
CA PRO A 495 25.80 18.75 -2.76
C PRO A 495 25.84 20.10 -2.02
N PRO A 496 24.68 20.74 -1.79
CA PRO A 496 24.60 22.04 -1.14
C PRO A 496 25.13 21.97 0.30
N THR A 497 26.17 22.74 0.63
CA THR A 497 26.89 22.70 1.91
C THR A 497 26.17 23.39 3.08
N GLY A 498 24.83 23.45 3.05
CA GLY A 498 24.01 24.03 4.12
C GLY A 498 23.32 22.94 4.95
N THR A 499 23.62 22.89 6.25
CA THR A 499 22.98 21.98 7.22
C THR A 499 21.46 22.20 7.28
N ILE A 500 20.65 21.16 7.03
CA ILE A 500 19.24 21.13 7.46
C ILE A 500 19.21 20.68 8.92
N ASP A 501 18.63 21.53 9.77
CA ASP A 501 18.46 21.34 11.22
C ASP A 501 17.28 20.38 11.50
N PRO A 502 17.49 19.25 12.22
CA PRO A 502 16.42 18.32 12.58
C PRO A 502 15.38 18.87 13.58
N ALA A 503 15.52 20.11 14.09
CA ALA A 503 14.61 20.71 15.06
C ALA A 503 13.37 21.41 14.47
N ALA A 504 13.32 21.67 13.16
CA ALA A 504 12.21 22.39 12.50
C ALA A 504 11.78 21.71 11.19
N GLY A 505 10.48 21.67 10.92
CA GLY A 505 9.95 21.01 9.72
C GLY A 505 8.43 21.14 9.52
N THR A 506 7.95 20.44 8.50
CA THR A 506 6.51 20.35 8.19
C THR A 506 5.87 19.24 9.01
N PHE A 507 4.85 19.59 9.79
CA PHE A 507 4.03 18.65 10.56
C PHE A 507 2.65 18.54 9.93
N TYR A 508 2.20 17.31 9.68
CA TYR A 508 0.89 17.06 9.07
C TYR A 508 -0.19 16.83 10.11
N GLY A 509 -1.40 17.32 9.86
CA GLY A 509 -2.57 17.08 10.68
C GLY A 509 -3.81 16.71 9.87
N VAL A 510 -4.86 16.27 10.57
CA VAL A 510 -6.12 15.83 9.98
C VAL A 510 -7.28 16.48 10.73
N ASP A 511 -8.33 16.89 10.03
CA ASP A 511 -9.60 17.26 10.66
C ASP A 511 -10.76 16.39 10.16
N ILE A 512 -11.68 16.02 11.06
CA ILE A 512 -12.79 15.08 10.79
C ILE A 512 -14.11 15.55 11.39
N SER A 513 -15.22 15.02 10.88
CA SER A 513 -16.57 15.21 11.42
C SER A 513 -17.34 13.90 11.48
N ASN A 514 -18.62 13.97 11.85
CA ASN A 514 -19.58 12.87 11.74
C ASN A 514 -19.64 12.22 10.34
N HIS A 515 -19.24 12.91 9.27
CA HIS A 515 -19.19 12.33 7.92
C HIS A 515 -18.18 11.18 7.77
N GLN A 516 -17.15 11.16 8.61
CA GLN A 516 -16.13 10.12 8.62
C GLN A 516 -16.48 8.93 9.53
N GLY A 517 -17.58 9.00 10.31
CA GLY A 517 -18.08 7.91 11.16
C GLY A 517 -17.04 7.35 12.13
N ASN A 518 -16.93 6.01 12.21
CA ASN A 518 -15.86 5.33 12.96
C ASN A 518 -14.51 5.47 12.26
N PHE A 519 -13.93 6.67 12.29
CA PHE A 519 -12.59 6.96 11.78
C PHE A 519 -11.53 6.28 12.66
N ASP A 520 -10.44 5.80 12.06
CA ASP A 520 -9.36 5.08 12.74
C ASP A 520 -8.24 6.06 13.11
N ILE A 521 -8.43 6.74 14.24
CA ILE A 521 -7.51 7.74 14.81
C ILE A 521 -6.14 7.11 15.13
N ALA A 522 -6.11 5.84 15.54
CA ALA A 522 -4.87 5.13 15.84
C ALA A 522 -4.05 4.89 14.56
N ALA A 523 -4.71 4.54 13.45
CA ALA A 523 -4.06 4.43 12.15
C ALA A 523 -3.51 5.77 11.67
N THR A 524 -4.26 6.87 11.84
CA THR A 524 -3.79 8.21 11.51
C THR A 524 -2.48 8.54 12.23
N LYS A 525 -2.35 8.20 13.52
CA LYS A 525 -1.09 8.38 14.25
C LYS A 525 0.03 7.50 13.70
N ARG A 526 -0.26 6.22 13.40
CA ARG A 526 0.72 5.28 12.79
C ARG A 526 1.18 5.71 11.39
N GLU A 527 0.36 6.45 10.65
CA GLU A 527 0.68 7.02 9.34
C GLU A 527 1.57 8.28 9.42
N GLY A 528 1.97 8.71 10.63
CA GLY A 528 2.94 9.79 10.83
C GLY A 528 2.33 11.18 11.01
N PHE A 529 1.00 11.29 11.19
CA PHE A 529 0.36 12.57 11.50
C PHE A 529 0.68 13.03 12.92
N SER A 530 0.76 14.35 13.08
CA SER A 530 1.27 15.01 14.28
C SER A 530 0.17 15.64 15.12
N PHE A 531 -0.90 16.15 14.49
CA PHE A 531 -2.03 16.78 15.18
C PHE A 531 -3.39 16.42 14.57
N MET A 532 -4.47 16.63 15.30
CA MET A 532 -5.81 16.28 14.84
C MET A 532 -6.91 17.20 15.35
N ALA A 533 -7.93 17.48 14.55
CA ALA A 533 -9.15 18.17 14.96
C ALA A 533 -10.39 17.31 14.68
N ALA A 534 -11.44 17.44 15.50
CA ALA A 534 -12.73 16.79 15.22
C ALA A 534 -13.92 17.67 15.55
N LYS A 535 -15.00 17.56 14.76
CA LYS A 535 -16.24 18.33 15.00
C LYS A 535 -16.80 17.99 16.36
N CYS A 536 -17.04 19.02 17.16
CA CYS A 536 -17.69 18.91 18.46
C CYS A 536 -19.15 19.35 18.35
N THR A 537 -19.38 20.59 17.91
CA THR A 537 -20.72 21.16 17.81
C THR A 537 -20.87 22.04 16.57
N GLU A 538 -22.11 22.37 16.22
CA GLU A 538 -22.45 23.36 15.21
C GLU A 538 -23.64 24.19 15.69
N GLY A 539 -23.53 25.52 15.56
CA GLY A 539 -24.57 26.46 15.95
C GLY A 539 -25.08 26.25 17.37
N ASP A 540 -26.33 26.64 17.61
CA ASP A 540 -26.97 26.48 18.92
C ASP A 540 -27.55 25.07 19.18
N PHE A 541 -27.56 24.19 18.17
CA PHE A 541 -28.37 22.98 18.19
C PHE A 541 -27.60 21.67 18.00
N PHE A 542 -26.59 21.62 17.13
CA PHE A 542 -26.02 20.34 16.71
C PHE A 542 -24.86 19.93 17.62
N LYS A 543 -24.85 18.63 17.96
CA LYS A 543 -23.81 17.95 18.73
C LYS A 543 -23.36 16.74 17.96
N ASP A 544 -22.06 16.66 17.67
CA ASP A 544 -21.52 15.52 16.94
C ASP A 544 -21.53 14.27 17.83
N SER A 545 -22.29 13.25 17.42
CA SER A 545 -22.41 11.99 18.16
C SER A 545 -21.10 11.20 18.27
N PHE A 546 -20.14 11.42 17.36
CA PHE A 546 -18.82 10.78 17.40
C PHE A 546 -17.81 11.54 18.26
N TRP A 547 -18.08 12.79 18.63
CA TRP A 547 -17.16 13.63 19.41
C TRP A 547 -16.64 12.95 20.68
N PRO A 548 -17.46 12.37 21.58
CA PRO A 548 -16.93 11.77 22.81
C PRO A 548 -15.91 10.66 22.55
N ARG A 549 -16.18 9.77 21.59
CA ARG A 549 -15.23 8.72 21.16
C ARG A 549 -13.97 9.32 20.54
N ASN A 550 -14.15 10.27 19.63
CA ASN A 550 -13.03 10.87 18.90
C ASN A 550 -12.13 11.66 19.84
N ARG A 551 -12.70 12.43 20.79
CA ARG A 551 -12.00 13.11 21.87
C ARG A 551 -11.12 12.13 22.64
N ASP A 552 -11.68 11.03 23.13
CA ASP A 552 -10.94 10.07 23.97
C ASP A 552 -9.80 9.40 23.18
N LEU A 553 -10.04 9.04 21.92
CA LEU A 553 -9.02 8.47 21.04
C LEU A 553 -7.95 9.48 20.62
N MET A 554 -8.32 10.74 20.37
CA MET A 554 -7.35 11.80 20.07
C MET A 554 -6.52 12.15 21.30
N GLN A 555 -7.12 12.19 22.49
CA GLN A 555 -6.38 12.34 23.74
C GLN A 555 -5.36 11.22 23.95
N GLN A 556 -5.70 9.98 23.55
CA GLN A 556 -4.80 8.84 23.62
C GLN A 556 -3.67 8.87 22.58
N HIS A 557 -3.95 9.26 21.33
CA HIS A 557 -3.00 9.12 20.22
C HIS A 557 -2.30 10.43 19.80
N PHE A 558 -2.85 11.58 20.18
CA PHE A 558 -2.34 12.92 19.89
C PHE A 558 -2.29 13.79 21.17
N PRO A 559 -1.70 13.31 22.27
CA PRO A 559 -1.75 14.00 23.56
C PRO A 559 -1.16 15.42 23.47
N GLY A 560 -1.99 16.41 23.78
CA GLY A 560 -1.62 17.83 23.72
C GLY A 560 -1.42 18.39 22.29
N MET A 561 -1.84 17.66 21.26
CA MET A 561 -1.81 18.09 19.85
C MET A 561 -3.15 17.79 19.16
N PHE A 562 -4.26 18.05 19.83
CA PHE A 562 -5.59 17.92 19.23
C PHE A 562 -6.54 19.01 19.72
N CYS A 563 -7.62 19.26 18.96
CA CYS A 563 -8.71 20.14 19.37
C CYS A 563 -10.09 19.58 18.98
N GLY A 564 -11.13 20.08 19.64
CA GLY A 564 -12.49 20.02 19.10
C GLY A 564 -12.76 21.24 18.24
N TYR A 565 -13.63 21.14 17.24
CA TYR A 565 -14.06 22.33 16.51
C TYR A 565 -15.55 22.62 16.61
N HIS A 566 -15.87 23.91 16.62
CA HIS A 566 -17.23 24.42 16.61
C HIS A 566 -17.51 25.12 15.29
N PHE A 567 -18.46 24.59 14.51
CA PHE A 567 -18.93 25.25 13.29
C PHE A 567 -19.88 26.39 13.67
N ALA A 568 -19.45 27.63 13.46
CA ALA A 568 -20.21 28.82 13.81
C ALA A 568 -21.39 29.02 12.86
N ARG A 569 -22.54 29.37 13.41
CA ARG A 569 -23.71 29.83 12.64
C ARG A 569 -23.96 31.30 12.95
N ASN A 570 -23.80 32.17 11.96
CA ASN A 570 -23.78 33.62 12.21
C ASN A 570 -25.15 34.20 12.58
N GLY A 571 -26.24 33.48 12.25
CA GLY A 571 -27.59 33.83 12.65
C GLY A 571 -27.97 33.40 14.06
N ASP A 572 -27.20 32.50 14.68
CA ASP A 572 -27.54 31.92 15.98
C ASP A 572 -27.02 32.80 17.13
N PRO A 573 -27.75 32.92 18.26
CA PRO A 573 -27.29 33.67 19.41
C PRO A 573 -25.95 33.15 19.93
N ILE A 574 -24.93 34.02 20.04
CA ILE A 574 -23.59 33.68 20.54
C ILE A 574 -23.66 32.92 21.87
N THR A 575 -24.49 33.38 22.82
CA THR A 575 -24.64 32.73 24.13
C THR A 575 -25.18 31.31 24.03
N ALA A 576 -26.04 31.02 23.06
CA ALA A 576 -26.60 29.69 22.83
C ALA A 576 -25.57 28.76 22.17
N GLN A 577 -24.79 29.26 21.20
CA GLN A 577 -23.68 28.53 20.59
C GLN A 577 -22.62 28.12 21.64
N VAL A 578 -22.24 29.08 22.50
CA VAL A 578 -21.29 28.84 23.61
C VAL A 578 -21.84 27.83 24.61
N ALA A 579 -23.13 27.91 24.95
CA ALA A 579 -23.77 26.94 25.83
C ALA A 579 -23.80 25.53 25.21
N ASN A 580 -24.10 25.42 23.91
CA ASN A 580 -24.11 24.15 23.18
C ASN A 580 -22.72 23.51 23.17
N LEU A 581 -21.69 24.28 22.79
CA LEU A 581 -20.29 23.86 22.81
C LEU A 581 -19.86 23.40 24.21
N LYS A 582 -20.07 24.25 25.23
CA LYS A 582 -19.69 23.93 26.62
C LYS A 582 -20.36 22.66 27.13
N ALA A 583 -21.61 22.43 26.76
CA ALA A 583 -22.35 21.23 27.17
C ALA A 583 -21.87 19.94 26.51
N HIS A 584 -21.14 20.00 25.39
CA HIS A 584 -20.73 18.80 24.63
C HIS A 584 -19.22 18.58 24.58
N LEU A 585 -18.41 19.63 24.78
CA LEU A 585 -16.95 19.56 24.74
C LEU A 585 -16.40 18.52 25.73
N GLY A 586 -16.99 18.45 26.93
CA GLY A 586 -16.57 17.59 28.02
C GLY A 586 -15.59 18.31 28.93
N ASP A 587 -14.28 18.17 28.68
CA ASP A 587 -13.24 18.88 29.43
C ASP A 587 -13.04 20.29 28.85
N PRO A 588 -13.29 21.37 29.61
CA PRO A 588 -13.13 22.74 29.14
C PRO A 588 -11.68 23.13 28.82
N ASN A 589 -10.68 22.35 29.26
CA ASN A 589 -9.28 22.57 28.92
C ASN A 589 -8.91 22.09 27.50
N ILE A 590 -9.78 21.30 26.85
CA ILE A 590 -9.57 20.91 25.47
C ILE A 590 -9.68 22.15 24.60
N PRO A 591 -8.64 22.47 23.80
CA PRO A 591 -8.67 23.64 22.92
C PRO A 591 -9.76 23.51 21.86
N VAL A 592 -10.28 24.65 21.42
CA VAL A 592 -11.33 24.74 20.41
C VAL A 592 -10.80 25.44 19.16
N MET A 593 -11.00 24.83 17.99
CA MET A 593 -10.93 25.53 16.71
C MET A 593 -12.30 26.14 16.40
N LEU A 594 -12.36 27.44 16.14
CA LEU A 594 -13.58 28.07 15.64
C LEU A 594 -13.61 27.93 14.12
N ASP A 595 -14.58 27.20 13.59
CA ASP A 595 -14.81 27.03 12.16
C ASP A 595 -15.82 28.09 11.69
N TYR A 596 -15.32 29.12 11.00
CA TYR A 596 -16.05 30.35 10.68
C TYR A 596 -16.27 30.51 9.18
N GLU A 597 -17.19 29.71 8.62
CA GLU A 597 -17.47 29.67 7.19
C GLU A 597 -18.97 29.54 6.85
N ASP A 598 -19.88 29.99 7.73
CA ASP A 598 -21.33 29.83 7.53
C ASP A 598 -21.79 30.29 6.13
N PRO A 599 -22.17 29.37 5.24
CA PRO A 599 -22.50 29.71 3.86
C PRO A 599 -23.86 30.43 3.75
N ASN A 600 -24.69 30.32 4.80
CA ASN A 600 -26.07 30.77 4.76
C ASN A 600 -26.23 32.21 5.25
N THR A 601 -25.38 32.63 6.19
CA THR A 601 -25.47 33.95 6.82
C THR A 601 -24.12 34.66 6.77
N PRO A 602 -24.03 35.86 6.15
CA PRO A 602 -22.78 36.62 6.09
C PRO A 602 -22.17 36.85 7.48
N GLY A 603 -20.89 36.52 7.60
CA GLY A 603 -20.11 36.79 8.82
C GLY A 603 -19.59 38.22 8.89
N SER A 604 -19.07 38.60 10.06
CA SER A 604 -18.33 39.85 10.22
C SER A 604 -17.20 39.68 11.21
N GLY A 605 -16.13 40.48 11.07
CA GLY A 605 -15.02 40.45 12.03
C GLY A 605 -15.46 40.79 13.46
N ALA A 606 -16.50 41.62 13.63
CA ALA A 606 -17.07 41.94 14.93
C ALA A 606 -17.77 40.73 15.57
N ASN A 607 -18.63 40.03 14.80
CA ASN A 607 -19.33 38.84 15.28
C ASN A 607 -18.36 37.71 15.64
N MET A 608 -17.35 37.48 14.80
CA MET A 608 -16.31 36.49 15.05
C MET A 608 -15.54 36.78 16.35
N ARG A 609 -15.12 38.04 16.58
CA ARG A 609 -14.46 38.46 17.84
C ARG A 609 -15.35 38.24 19.05
N GLN A 610 -16.62 38.64 18.99
CA GLN A 610 -17.57 38.46 20.08
C GLN A 610 -17.77 36.98 20.43
N LEU A 611 -17.79 36.09 19.43
CA LEU A 611 -17.89 34.65 19.67
C LEU A 611 -16.63 34.09 20.31
N VAL A 612 -15.45 34.48 19.85
CA VAL A 612 -14.16 34.11 20.49
C VAL A 612 -14.11 34.57 21.95
N ASP A 613 -14.45 35.83 22.21
CA ASP A 613 -14.46 36.41 23.56
C ASP A 613 -15.46 35.68 24.46
N ALA A 614 -16.64 35.31 23.94
CA ALA A 614 -17.65 34.59 24.69
C ALA A 614 -17.25 33.14 25.01
N ILE A 615 -16.57 32.45 24.08
CA ILE A 615 -15.99 31.12 24.33
C ILE A 615 -14.92 31.20 25.43
N ASN A 616 -14.03 32.18 25.32
CA ASN A 616 -12.97 32.41 26.32
C ASN A 616 -13.54 32.76 27.70
N ALA A 617 -14.54 33.66 27.75
CA ALA A 617 -15.24 34.02 28.99
C ALA A 617 -15.98 32.84 29.63
N ALA A 618 -16.36 31.83 28.84
CA ALA A 618 -16.98 30.61 29.35
C ALA A 618 -16.00 29.59 29.96
N GLY A 619 -14.69 29.90 29.95
CA GLY A 619 -13.62 29.07 30.51
C GLY A 619 -13.02 28.05 29.54
N MET A 620 -13.34 28.15 28.25
CA MET A 620 -12.71 27.36 27.18
C MET A 620 -11.64 28.21 26.48
N ARG A 621 -10.81 27.63 25.61
CA ARG A 621 -9.80 28.37 24.84
C ARG A 621 -9.98 28.16 23.35
N VAL A 622 -10.11 29.25 22.59
CA VAL A 622 -9.99 29.18 21.12
C VAL A 622 -8.51 29.14 20.73
N CYS A 623 -8.03 28.02 20.20
CA CYS A 623 -6.63 27.85 19.80
C CYS A 623 -6.33 28.32 18.38
N ALA A 624 -7.33 28.26 17.50
CA ALA A 624 -7.22 28.68 16.12
C ALA A 624 -8.61 29.03 15.55
N ILE A 625 -8.62 29.82 14.47
CA ILE A 625 -9.82 30.08 13.67
C ILE A 625 -9.60 29.50 12.28
N TYR A 626 -10.41 28.52 11.92
CA TYR A 626 -10.53 28.09 10.53
C TYR A 626 -11.38 29.10 9.76
N LEU A 627 -10.77 29.73 8.76
CA LEU A 627 -11.36 30.84 8.00
C LEU A 627 -10.91 30.76 6.54
N PRO A 628 -11.69 30.16 5.62
CA PRO A 628 -11.30 30.11 4.22
C PRO A 628 -11.11 31.50 3.62
N ARG A 629 -10.07 31.68 2.80
CA ARG A 629 -9.79 32.98 2.17
C ARG A 629 -10.93 33.52 1.32
N TRP A 630 -11.65 32.65 0.61
CA TRP A 630 -12.81 33.03 -0.19
C TRP A 630 -13.95 33.58 0.68
N TYR A 631 -14.13 33.04 1.89
CA TYR A 631 -15.16 33.49 2.83
C TYR A 631 -14.81 34.86 3.40
N TRP A 632 -13.56 35.02 3.86
CA TRP A 632 -13.06 36.30 4.36
C TRP A 632 -13.19 37.43 3.33
N GLN A 633 -12.80 37.17 2.08
CA GLN A 633 -12.86 38.20 1.03
C GLN A 633 -14.28 38.46 0.54
N GLY A 634 -15.01 37.40 0.18
CA GLY A 634 -16.30 37.51 -0.51
C GLY A 634 -17.48 37.71 0.44
N HIS A 635 -17.52 36.99 1.56
CA HIS A 635 -18.67 36.96 2.47
C HIS A 635 -18.54 37.91 3.66
N MET A 636 -17.32 38.29 4.04
CA MET A 636 -17.08 39.22 5.16
C MET A 636 -16.60 40.61 4.73
N GLY A 637 -16.16 40.78 3.47
CA GLY A 637 -15.62 42.04 2.97
C GLY A 637 -14.20 42.36 3.45
N SER A 638 -13.38 41.34 3.71
CA SER A 638 -11.98 41.44 4.15
C SER A 638 -11.74 42.26 5.43
N PRO A 639 -12.47 42.03 6.53
CA PRO A 639 -12.29 42.81 7.75
C PRO A 639 -10.90 42.58 8.37
N PRO A 640 -10.37 43.54 9.15
CA PRO A 640 -9.13 43.37 9.88
C PRO A 640 -9.17 42.18 10.85
N LEU A 641 -8.09 41.38 10.83
CA LEU A 641 -7.94 40.14 11.60
C LEU A 641 -6.91 40.25 12.73
N ASN A 642 -6.42 41.45 13.02
CA ASN A 642 -5.56 41.69 14.18
C ASN A 642 -6.25 41.31 15.49
N ASP A 643 -5.44 40.87 16.47
CA ASP A 643 -5.87 40.51 17.83
C ASP A 643 -6.82 39.30 17.90
N LEU A 644 -6.80 38.44 16.89
CA LEU A 644 -7.49 37.15 16.87
C LEU A 644 -6.52 35.99 17.16
N PRO A 645 -7.04 34.83 17.61
CA PRO A 645 -6.29 33.59 17.61
C PRO A 645 -5.66 33.25 16.25
N PRO A 646 -4.63 32.38 16.22
CA PRO A 646 -3.98 31.93 14.99
C PRO A 646 -4.94 31.48 13.89
N LEU A 647 -4.60 31.79 12.63
CA LEU A 647 -5.47 31.52 11.49
C LEU A 647 -5.13 30.19 10.83
N TRP A 648 -6.18 29.43 10.53
CA TRP A 648 -6.14 28.17 9.80
C TRP A 648 -6.86 28.37 8.46
N ASN A 649 -6.11 28.44 7.36
CA ASN A 649 -6.67 28.72 6.04
C ASN A 649 -6.89 27.42 5.25
N SER A 650 -7.93 27.36 4.42
CA SER A 650 -8.05 26.35 3.37
C SER A 650 -7.64 26.88 2.01
N HIS A 651 -6.81 26.11 1.32
CA HIS A 651 -6.49 26.32 -0.09
C HIS A 651 -6.08 24.99 -0.73
N TYR A 652 -7.00 24.39 -1.47
CA TYR A 652 -6.83 23.00 -1.89
C TYR A 652 -6.00 22.84 -3.15
N VAL A 653 -5.07 21.89 -3.09
CA VAL A 653 -4.46 21.34 -4.29
C VAL A 653 -5.47 20.46 -5.03
N THR A 654 -5.30 20.32 -6.35
CA THR A 654 -6.17 19.48 -7.18
C THR A 654 -5.80 17.99 -7.10
N ALA A 655 -4.59 17.68 -6.65
CA ALA A 655 -4.09 16.32 -6.50
C ALA A 655 -4.76 15.59 -5.32
N SER A 656 -4.82 14.26 -5.42
CA SER A 656 -5.27 13.37 -4.33
C SER A 656 -4.22 12.29 -4.11
N GLY A 657 -4.00 11.86 -2.88
CA GLY A 657 -2.88 10.99 -2.54
C GLY A 657 -2.51 11.07 -1.06
N PHE A 658 -1.32 10.61 -0.69
CA PHE A 658 -0.82 10.82 0.67
C PHE A 658 -0.55 12.31 0.91
N ALA A 659 -0.84 12.79 2.12
CA ALA A 659 -0.66 14.18 2.50
C ALA A 659 0.76 14.69 2.18
N SER A 660 1.79 13.91 2.51
CA SER A 660 3.19 14.24 2.25
C SER A 660 3.55 14.32 0.76
N VAL A 661 2.80 13.64 -0.11
CA VAL A 661 3.04 13.63 -1.57
C VAL A 661 2.37 14.80 -2.25
N ILE A 662 1.14 15.15 -1.82
CA ILE A 662 0.35 16.21 -2.46
C ILE A 662 0.55 17.57 -1.79
N TYR A 663 1.29 17.64 -0.67
CA TYR A 663 1.60 18.89 0.00
C TYR A 663 2.45 19.80 -0.90
N PRO A 664 1.98 21.02 -1.20
CA PRO A 664 2.66 21.91 -2.16
C PRO A 664 3.85 22.68 -1.55
N GLY A 665 4.16 22.50 -0.27
CA GLY A 665 5.27 23.18 0.43
C GLY A 665 4.91 24.57 0.97
N LYS A 666 5.79 25.12 1.82
CA LYS A 666 5.63 26.45 2.46
C LYS A 666 5.55 27.63 1.47
N GLY A 667 6.04 27.46 0.24
CA GLY A 667 5.94 28.45 -0.83
C GLY A 667 4.56 28.53 -1.49
N PHE A 668 3.62 27.66 -1.13
CA PHE A 668 2.30 27.62 -1.72
C PHE A 668 1.46 28.86 -1.35
N ALA A 669 0.66 29.36 -2.31
CA ALA A 669 -0.12 30.58 -2.14
C ALA A 669 -1.13 30.54 -0.97
N GLY A 670 -1.49 29.34 -0.49
CA GLY A 670 -2.32 29.16 0.70
C GLY A 670 -1.70 29.72 1.99
N TRP A 671 -0.37 29.76 2.07
CA TRP A 671 0.39 30.27 3.23
C TRP A 671 0.50 31.78 3.29
N LYS A 672 0.11 32.50 2.23
CA LYS A 672 0.18 33.96 2.23
C LYS A 672 -0.66 34.53 3.38
N ASP A 673 -0.13 35.51 4.09
CA ASP A 673 -0.86 36.24 5.15
C ASP A 673 -2.16 36.84 4.61
N TYR A 674 -3.17 36.94 5.47
CA TYR A 674 -4.42 37.64 5.12
C TYR A 674 -4.17 39.14 4.94
N THR A 675 -3.49 39.72 5.94
CA THR A 675 -3.02 41.10 6.00
C THR A 675 -1.69 41.12 6.75
N PRO A 676 -0.87 42.18 6.64
CA PRO A 676 0.30 42.32 7.49
C PRO A 676 -0.06 42.15 8.97
N GLY A 677 0.63 41.25 9.67
CA GLY A 677 0.35 40.93 11.08
C GLY A 677 -0.75 39.89 11.32
N ALA A 678 -1.29 39.25 10.27
CA ALA A 678 -2.26 38.16 10.37
C ALA A 678 -1.80 36.95 9.51
N PRO A 679 -0.77 36.21 9.97
CA PRO A 679 -0.21 35.09 9.24
C PRO A 679 -1.14 33.87 9.25
N VAL A 680 -0.90 32.96 8.30
CA VAL A 680 -1.51 31.62 8.30
C VAL A 680 -0.63 30.70 9.14
N GLU A 681 -1.19 30.15 10.21
CA GLU A 681 -0.47 29.25 11.12
C GLU A 681 -0.62 27.77 10.70
N ILE A 682 -1.81 27.39 10.24
CA ILE A 682 -2.08 26.06 9.70
C ILE A 682 -2.73 26.20 8.31
N LEU A 683 -2.27 25.39 7.36
CA LEU A 683 -2.86 25.30 6.04
C LEU A 683 -3.58 23.97 5.85
N GLN A 684 -4.89 24.01 5.65
CA GLN A 684 -5.64 22.88 5.09
C GLN A 684 -5.47 22.89 3.57
N PHE A 685 -4.67 21.95 3.06
CA PHE A 685 -4.25 21.97 1.65
C PHE A 685 -4.96 20.93 0.78
N SER A 686 -5.79 20.06 1.35
CA SER A 686 -6.59 19.11 0.56
C SER A 686 -7.74 18.56 1.38
N ASP A 687 -8.89 18.35 0.73
CA ASP A 687 -10.06 17.59 1.20
C ASP A 687 -10.03 16.12 0.72
N LYS A 688 -8.99 15.73 -0.01
CA LYS A 688 -8.89 14.48 -0.78
C LYS A 688 -7.58 13.75 -0.54
N ALA A 689 -6.94 13.98 0.60
CA ALA A 689 -5.81 13.17 1.00
C ALA A 689 -6.27 11.83 1.58
N ARG A 690 -5.51 10.78 1.33
CA ARG A 690 -5.75 9.46 1.89
C ARG A 690 -5.11 9.36 3.27
N VAL A 691 -5.93 9.16 4.29
CA VAL A 691 -5.52 8.94 5.69
C VAL A 691 -6.38 7.85 6.29
N ALA A 692 -5.78 6.89 6.98
CA ALA A 692 -6.49 5.79 7.65
C ALA A 692 -7.49 5.08 6.73
N GLY A 693 -7.13 4.95 5.44
CA GLY A 693 -7.96 4.32 4.42
C GLY A 693 -9.13 5.16 3.87
N LYS A 694 -9.36 6.39 4.36
CA LYS A 694 -10.42 7.29 3.89
C LYS A 694 -9.86 8.54 3.21
N LEU A 695 -10.70 9.25 2.46
CA LEU A 695 -10.39 10.61 2.01
C LEU A 695 -10.82 11.58 3.09
N VAL A 696 -9.95 12.50 3.45
CA VAL A 696 -10.15 13.42 4.58
C VAL A 696 -9.40 14.71 4.33
N ASP A 697 -9.83 15.74 5.04
CA ASP A 697 -9.17 17.03 5.15
C ASP A 697 -7.79 16.87 5.83
N VAL A 698 -6.74 17.37 5.17
CA VAL A 698 -5.37 17.33 5.69
C VAL A 698 -4.72 18.70 5.70
N ASN A 699 -3.85 18.83 6.70
CA ASN A 699 -3.32 20.08 7.18
C ASN A 699 -1.81 20.02 7.28
N ALA A 700 -1.16 21.16 7.15
CA ALA A 700 0.26 21.33 7.37
C ALA A 700 0.50 22.46 8.38
N TYR A 701 1.51 22.28 9.22
CA TYR A 701 2.09 23.26 10.13
C TYR A 701 3.59 23.34 9.85
N GLU A 702 4.17 24.54 9.86
CA GLU A 702 5.59 24.77 9.55
C GLU A 702 6.29 25.43 10.74
N GLY A 703 7.01 24.66 11.53
CA GLY A 703 7.64 25.16 12.76
C GLY A 703 8.33 24.06 13.53
N THR A 704 8.20 24.05 14.86
CA THR A 704 8.72 23.02 15.75
C THR A 704 7.58 22.23 16.44
N PRO A 705 7.83 21.00 16.95
CA PRO A 705 6.83 20.25 17.70
C PRO A 705 6.33 20.97 18.97
N ASP A 706 7.19 21.75 19.62
CA ASP A 706 6.85 22.47 20.85
C ASP A 706 5.98 23.70 20.59
N GLU A 707 6.24 24.42 19.49
CA GLU A 707 5.36 25.51 19.04
C GLU A 707 3.99 24.96 18.64
N LEU A 708 3.95 23.84 17.90
CA LEU A 708 2.72 23.15 17.55
C LEU A 708 1.95 22.69 18.81
N ARG A 709 2.64 22.14 19.81
CA ARG A 709 2.03 21.74 21.08
C ARG A 709 1.49 22.96 21.85
N THR A 710 2.21 24.07 21.84
CA THR A 710 1.80 25.34 22.47
C THR A 710 0.54 25.90 21.82
N LEU A 711 0.42 25.78 20.48
CA LEU A 711 -0.79 26.15 19.74
C LEU A 711 -2.01 25.43 20.33
N PHE A 712 -1.94 24.12 20.53
CA PHE A 712 -3.01 23.31 21.15
C PHE A 712 -3.07 23.41 22.69
N GLY A 713 -2.20 24.20 23.34
CA GLY A 713 -2.29 24.48 24.78
C GLY A 713 -1.56 23.49 25.68
N GLY A 714 -0.70 22.63 25.13
CA GLY A 714 0.23 21.83 25.93
C GLY A 714 1.44 22.66 26.38
N ALA A 715 1.94 22.40 27.59
CA ALA A 715 3.18 23.00 28.07
C ALA A 715 4.41 22.34 27.41
N PRO A 716 5.46 23.09 27.01
CA PRO A 716 6.70 22.50 26.51
C PRO A 716 7.40 21.66 27.59
N GLY A 717 7.96 20.51 27.20
CA GLY A 717 8.90 19.75 28.04
C GLY A 717 8.34 18.81 29.12
N LYS A 718 7.05 18.44 29.11
CA LYS A 718 6.56 17.30 29.92
C LYS A 718 5.98 16.20 29.05
N LEU A 719 6.74 15.11 28.89
CA LEU A 719 6.14 13.80 28.62
C LEU A 719 5.09 13.54 29.72
N SER A 720 3.92 13.03 29.35
CA SER A 720 2.96 12.63 30.37
C SER A 720 3.57 11.50 31.20
N VAL A 721 3.10 11.30 32.44
CA VAL A 721 3.52 10.14 33.24
C VAL A 721 3.28 8.85 32.46
N ASP A 722 2.25 8.80 31.62
CA ASP A 722 1.97 7.64 30.77
C ASP A 722 2.98 7.47 29.65
N ASP A 723 3.39 8.55 28.98
CA ASP A 723 4.44 8.51 27.94
C ASP A 723 5.77 8.04 28.53
N CYS A 724 6.15 8.58 29.70
CA CYS A 724 7.35 8.14 30.42
C CYS A 724 7.27 6.67 30.80
N VAL A 725 6.15 6.22 31.38
CA VAL A 725 5.97 4.84 31.83
C VAL A 725 5.94 3.86 30.65
N LEU A 726 5.30 4.23 29.54
CA LEU A 726 5.28 3.44 28.31
C LEU A 726 6.68 3.34 27.70
N ASP A 727 7.44 4.44 27.65
CA ASP A 727 8.82 4.43 27.16
C ASP A 727 9.70 3.50 28.01
N PHE A 728 9.68 3.63 29.35
CA PHE A 728 10.41 2.71 30.23
C PHE A 728 10.01 1.25 30.05
N TRP A 729 8.72 0.97 29.87
CA TRP A 729 8.20 -0.37 29.63
C TRP A 729 8.75 -0.96 28.31
N LEU A 730 8.70 -0.18 27.23
CA LEU A 730 9.23 -0.60 25.91
C LEU A 730 10.76 -0.72 25.92
N GLN A 731 11.48 0.08 26.71
CA GLN A 731 12.93 -0.05 26.86
C GLN A 731 13.33 -1.36 27.56
N LEU A 732 12.54 -1.85 28.52
CA LEU A 732 12.85 -3.09 29.24
C LEU A 732 12.42 -4.36 28.48
N LEU A 733 11.30 -4.29 27.74
CA LEU A 733 10.68 -5.44 27.07
C LEU A 733 10.79 -5.42 25.53
N GLY A 734 11.33 -4.36 24.94
CA GLY A 734 11.43 -4.16 23.49
C GLY A 734 10.21 -3.43 22.89
N PRO A 735 10.35 -2.87 21.66
CA PRO A 735 9.36 -1.99 21.03
C PRO A 735 8.00 -2.64 20.73
N THR A 736 7.90 -3.96 20.84
CA THR A 736 6.68 -4.75 20.65
C THR A 736 6.31 -5.61 21.86
N GLY A 737 7.05 -5.50 22.97
CA GLY A 737 6.93 -6.41 24.13
C GLY A 737 7.50 -7.82 23.87
N ALA A 738 8.18 -8.04 22.73
CA ALA A 738 8.75 -9.32 22.31
C ALA A 738 10.29 -9.32 22.35
N GLY A 739 10.89 -8.45 23.17
CA GLY A 739 12.33 -8.28 23.30
C GLY A 739 12.94 -7.36 22.25
N TRP A 740 14.21 -7.02 22.46
CA TRP A 740 14.98 -6.19 21.54
C TRP A 740 15.64 -7.05 20.46
N PRO A 741 15.52 -6.71 19.17
CA PRO A 741 16.28 -7.36 18.12
C PRO A 741 17.80 -7.36 18.37
N GLN A 742 18.33 -6.28 18.95
CA GLN A 742 19.71 -6.14 19.38
C GLN A 742 20.11 -7.13 20.48
N LEU A 743 19.14 -7.62 21.24
CA LEU A 743 19.29 -8.62 22.30
C LEU A 743 18.77 -10.00 21.86
N ASN A 744 18.71 -10.27 20.55
CA ASN A 744 18.19 -11.52 19.99
C ASN A 744 16.72 -11.80 20.37
N ASN A 745 15.87 -10.76 20.28
CA ASN A 745 14.46 -10.78 20.68
C ASN A 745 14.25 -11.18 22.14
N ARG A 746 15.15 -10.73 23.01
CA ARG A 746 15.05 -10.90 24.47
C ARG A 746 14.72 -9.59 25.16
N SER A 747 13.98 -9.67 26.26
CA SER A 747 13.90 -8.55 27.20
C SER A 747 15.28 -8.28 27.81
N VAL A 748 15.46 -7.14 28.47
CA VAL A 748 16.71 -6.84 29.18
C VAL A 748 16.97 -7.88 30.29
N VAL A 749 15.93 -8.34 31.00
CA VAL A 749 16.04 -9.39 32.02
C VAL A 749 16.51 -10.72 31.40
N ASP A 750 15.90 -11.15 30.30
CA ASP A 750 16.25 -12.41 29.63
C ASP A 750 17.65 -12.38 29.03
N ALA A 751 18.05 -11.24 28.47
CA ALA A 751 19.38 -11.05 27.91
C ALA A 751 20.46 -11.15 29.01
N LEU A 752 20.23 -10.53 30.17
CA LEU A 752 21.17 -10.62 31.29
C LEU A 752 21.24 -12.03 31.88
N ALA A 753 20.12 -12.76 31.93
CA ALA A 753 20.12 -14.17 32.33
C ALA A 753 20.99 -15.02 31.39
N GLU A 754 20.90 -14.79 30.08
CA GLU A 754 21.71 -15.50 29.09
C GLU A 754 23.19 -15.13 29.17
N ILE A 755 23.51 -13.84 29.27
CA ILE A 755 24.90 -13.35 29.42
C ILE A 755 25.52 -13.93 30.70
N GLY A 756 24.82 -13.83 31.83
CA GLY A 756 25.29 -14.33 33.11
C GLY A 756 25.50 -15.85 33.10
N MET A 757 24.59 -16.61 32.49
CA MET A 757 24.74 -18.05 32.31
C MET A 757 25.99 -18.37 31.48
N HIS A 758 26.20 -17.66 30.37
CA HIS A 758 27.34 -17.88 29.48
C HIS A 758 28.69 -17.57 30.15
N HIS A 759 28.72 -16.60 31.08
CA HIS A 759 29.92 -16.24 31.84
C HIS A 759 30.06 -16.96 33.19
N GLY A 760 29.19 -17.93 33.48
CA GLY A 760 29.29 -18.78 34.67
C GLY A 760 28.84 -18.11 35.97
N VAL A 761 27.99 -17.08 35.90
CA VAL A 761 27.39 -16.46 37.09
C VAL A 761 26.35 -17.43 37.69
N PRO A 762 26.47 -17.83 38.98
CA PRO A 762 25.58 -18.82 39.57
C PRO A 762 24.10 -18.39 39.58
N GLY A 763 23.23 -19.32 39.16
CA GLY A 763 21.77 -19.19 39.21
C GLY A 763 21.13 -18.44 38.03
N MET A 764 21.92 -17.96 37.07
CA MET A 764 21.41 -17.30 35.87
C MET A 764 20.89 -18.36 34.88
N THR A 765 19.62 -18.29 34.48
CA THR A 765 18.99 -19.28 33.59
C THR A 765 17.92 -18.59 32.74
N PRO A 766 18.18 -18.27 31.46
CA PRO A 766 17.21 -17.60 30.61
C PRO A 766 16.02 -18.52 30.29
N PRO A 767 14.84 -17.96 29.97
CA PRO A 767 13.69 -18.75 29.55
C PRO A 767 13.92 -19.46 28.20
N PRO A 768 13.12 -20.51 27.89
CA PRO A 768 13.20 -21.22 26.62
C PRO A 768 13.02 -20.29 25.42
N ALA A 769 13.73 -20.58 24.33
CA ALA A 769 13.59 -19.84 23.07
C ALA A 769 12.14 -19.90 22.58
N GLY A 770 11.55 -18.74 22.26
CA GLY A 770 10.17 -18.64 21.76
C GLY A 770 9.09 -18.48 22.83
N ALA A 771 9.45 -18.10 24.07
CA ALA A 771 8.47 -17.66 25.06
C ALA A 771 7.58 -16.53 24.49
N ALA A 772 6.29 -16.57 24.81
CA ALA A 772 5.32 -15.63 24.27
C ALA A 772 5.64 -14.19 24.71
N ALA A 773 5.45 -13.23 23.80
CA ALA A 773 5.61 -11.81 24.08
C ALA A 773 4.64 -11.35 25.18
N ALA A 774 5.12 -10.49 26.08
CA ALA A 774 4.25 -9.88 27.07
C ALA A 774 3.28 -8.93 26.37
N SER A 775 1.97 -9.11 26.59
CA SER A 775 0.97 -8.18 26.08
C SER A 775 1.07 -6.85 26.81
N LEU A 776 1.01 -5.73 26.09
CA LEU A 776 1.02 -4.40 26.68
C LEU A 776 -0.12 -4.27 27.73
N PRO A 777 0.18 -3.97 29.00
CA PRO A 777 -0.85 -3.73 30.01
C PRO A 777 -1.71 -2.53 29.62
N ALA A 778 -3.02 -2.63 29.85
CA ALA A 778 -4.00 -1.66 29.33
C ALA A 778 -3.89 -0.27 29.98
N THR A 779 -3.54 -0.20 31.27
CA THR A 779 -3.51 1.07 32.03
C THR A 779 -2.09 1.53 32.36
N THR A 780 -1.90 2.84 32.56
CA THR A 780 -0.64 3.43 33.05
C THR A 780 -0.19 2.81 34.38
N ALA A 781 -1.14 2.53 35.28
CA ALA A 781 -0.86 1.95 36.59
C ALA A 781 -0.35 0.50 36.48
N ASP A 782 -0.92 -0.29 35.55
CA ASP A 782 -0.46 -1.65 35.29
C ASP A 782 0.91 -1.67 34.60
N ARG A 783 1.14 -0.76 33.63
CA ARG A 783 2.45 -0.59 33.00
C ARG A 783 3.51 -0.16 34.01
N ALA A 784 3.18 0.78 34.90
CA ALA A 784 4.10 1.21 35.95
C ALA A 784 4.44 0.06 36.91
N ARG A 785 3.44 -0.75 37.29
CA ARG A 785 3.67 -1.95 38.12
C ARG A 785 4.57 -2.95 37.41
N ASP A 786 4.31 -3.25 36.14
CA ASP A 786 5.14 -4.16 35.36
C ASP A 786 6.57 -3.65 35.18
N VAL A 787 6.78 -2.34 34.96
CA VAL A 787 8.13 -1.74 34.99
C VAL A 787 8.84 -1.99 36.31
N PHE A 788 8.15 -1.85 37.45
CA PHE A 788 8.73 -2.19 38.75
C PHE A 788 9.04 -3.68 38.88
N ASP A 789 8.17 -4.56 38.38
CA ASP A 789 8.37 -6.01 38.39
C ASP A 789 9.55 -6.42 37.50
N GLN A 790 9.74 -5.81 36.33
CA GLN A 790 10.92 -6.01 35.49
C GLN A 790 12.22 -5.63 36.22
N ILE A 791 12.21 -4.56 37.01
CA ILE A 791 13.40 -4.08 37.73
C ILE A 791 13.69 -4.92 38.98
N ARG A 792 12.66 -5.29 39.75
CA ARG A 792 12.80 -5.90 41.09
C ARG A 792 12.45 -7.38 41.18
N GLY A 793 11.85 -7.96 40.14
CA GLY A 793 11.18 -9.25 40.17
C GLY A 793 9.69 -9.14 40.52
N PRO A 794 8.83 -10.09 40.08
CA PRO A 794 7.36 -10.05 40.22
C PRO A 794 6.78 -9.98 41.66
N ASP A 795 7.63 -10.04 42.67
CA ASP A 795 7.29 -9.93 44.10
C ASP A 795 8.33 -9.11 44.90
N GLY A 796 9.26 -8.46 44.20
CA GLY A 796 10.37 -7.73 44.79
C GLY A 796 11.51 -8.60 45.34
N THR A 797 11.49 -9.93 45.13
CA THR A 797 12.55 -10.85 45.57
C THR A 797 13.57 -11.19 44.47
N GLY A 798 13.46 -10.52 43.32
CA GLY A 798 14.29 -10.76 42.14
C GLY A 798 13.66 -11.71 41.14
N TRP A 799 14.27 -11.80 39.96
CA TRP A 799 13.84 -12.75 38.94
C TRP A 799 14.48 -14.11 39.17
N ASN A 800 13.67 -15.18 39.13
CA ASN A 800 14.17 -16.55 39.22
C ASN A 800 15.26 -16.84 38.17
N GLN A 801 15.04 -16.38 36.94
CA GLN A 801 16.00 -16.48 35.84
C GLN A 801 17.28 -15.67 36.03
N LEU A 802 17.30 -14.72 36.96
CA LEU A 802 18.48 -13.97 37.37
C LEU A 802 19.14 -14.54 38.65
N GLY A 803 18.72 -15.72 39.10
CA GLY A 803 19.16 -16.32 40.35
C GLY A 803 18.61 -15.62 41.59
N ASN A 804 17.33 -15.20 41.53
CA ASN A 804 16.63 -14.43 42.55
C ASN A 804 17.31 -13.07 42.83
N ARG A 805 17.71 -12.39 41.75
CA ARG A 805 18.34 -11.06 41.80
C ARG A 805 17.45 -10.02 41.11
N SER A 806 17.53 -8.78 41.57
CA SER A 806 17.00 -7.65 40.81
C SER A 806 17.82 -7.45 39.53
N LEU A 807 17.30 -6.64 38.60
CA LEU A 807 18.01 -6.28 37.38
C LEU A 807 19.39 -5.68 37.66
N VAL A 808 19.47 -4.80 38.67
CA VAL A 808 20.70 -4.11 39.07
C VAL A 808 21.70 -5.08 39.70
N ASP A 809 21.25 -5.95 40.60
CA ASP A 809 22.13 -6.93 41.26
C ASP A 809 22.67 -7.96 40.26
N ALA A 810 21.89 -8.31 39.23
CA ALA A 810 22.34 -9.18 38.16
C ALA A 810 23.45 -8.54 37.32
N ILE A 811 23.32 -7.26 36.97
CA ILE A 811 24.38 -6.50 36.27
C ILE A 811 25.66 -6.47 37.11
N ALA A 812 25.55 -6.20 38.41
CA ALA A 812 26.69 -6.19 39.32
C ALA A 812 27.39 -7.55 39.39
N ALA A 813 26.63 -8.64 39.55
CA ALA A 813 27.17 -9.99 39.58
C ALA A 813 27.91 -10.37 38.28
N ILE A 814 27.37 -9.96 37.12
CA ILE A 814 28.02 -10.15 35.83
C ILE A 814 29.31 -9.32 35.74
N GLY A 815 29.28 -8.04 36.15
CA GLY A 815 30.45 -7.16 36.16
C GLY A 815 31.60 -7.71 37.01
N HIS A 816 31.31 -8.19 38.22
CA HIS A 816 32.27 -8.88 39.09
C HIS A 816 32.86 -10.12 38.41
N GLN A 817 32.02 -10.97 37.82
CA GLN A 817 32.45 -12.19 37.15
C GLN A 817 33.36 -11.92 35.94
N LEU A 818 33.12 -10.80 35.24
CA LEU A 818 33.91 -10.36 34.09
C LEU A 818 35.17 -9.58 34.49
N GLY A 819 35.36 -9.26 35.77
CA GLY A 819 36.50 -8.49 36.27
C GLY A 819 36.49 -7.02 35.83
N VAL A 820 35.31 -6.43 35.60
CA VAL A 820 35.19 -5.02 35.21
C VAL A 820 35.56 -4.13 36.41
N PRO A 821 36.54 -3.21 36.30
CA PRO A 821 36.93 -2.35 37.41
C PRO A 821 35.78 -1.50 37.93
N GLY A 822 35.55 -1.54 39.24
CA GLY A 822 34.49 -0.77 39.91
C GLY A 822 33.14 -1.47 40.00
N TYR A 823 33.02 -2.70 39.50
CA TYR A 823 31.89 -3.60 39.72
C TYR A 823 32.17 -4.60 40.83
#